data_AF-A0A0M0JPY7-F1
#
_entry.id   AF-A0A0M0JPY7-F1
#
_cell.length_a   1.000
_cell.length_b   1.000
_cell.length_c   1.000
_cell.angle_alpha   90.00
_cell.angle_beta   90.00
_cell.angle_gamma   90.00
#
_symmetry.space_group_name_H-M   'P 1'
#
loop_
_entity.id
_entity.type
_entity.pdbx_description
1 polymer ?
#
loop_
_entity_poly.entity_id
_entity_poly.type
_entity_poly.pdbx_seq_one_letter_code
_entity_poly.pdbx_strand_id
1 'polypeptide(L)'
;MALSLASGEKSPFLSSPFLSAEEAVVLLRRGSRGVGALSHSWLSPGECDPDGVRLEMVLAALEEHPHIEGVFWDYASLFQNLPNRTRTPVESAAFERAIMVMADVYASAVGTTVLQSREIPPRPEAFDGALCLFGLKATKGEGAVRETLGCFGAIVAFEHTRNPPVVRFASHEAALAAKRAGPWPELCDGVDTLYNERPYDERGWCVFEDAVSHELLARLGAVPRVREALDALPSKVLVLRSGRPTEPCVAPTGELAERVERVLTRIAGATFTGKGDMDTVPALYREYVTRIVGAVQPVLALAAEAAAGSQVVALPPMPADDGFASMRAWHLDCLRAQHAYIPDALSGKQLSTLTECVPIGVEGHDANGKPLAVRDARSLCAWLHDLRSSARTCALLTAGPAAGKTWLMSQLIMHALGQVDRLAEDDGREPLVPVLVRAEQLQKRLAEQGAAFDAANDWVDAGLKLTCAPPHYAMLRAAMHERRVLLLLDGLDEAGAERARIEKHVAEVLAPKGFVILCTSRPAGLDEAGFAGFHRLTLAPLSDEQQEAFLTTRLGDKRASALKSYLRDKVPLDAGGEAGTKRRVTANPLMLSMVCSIAQLRVGIDMPTTTAELYEVAAGAMQKRSGAAVSDDARALLQATFFEAHAAEQRIITEAHLGAAAARIGARIGMAAAQGAADELRALVARDGLPLVRLLEAKPLQMQAFHLSFQEYYAMLAIGDGGVPLPSFAWGVWWTNAVLMGVQAGGAVFGDAFVKAAQLPVAEGAAVPDKEAWRLCVLATLVRKGLPAAWLPTALEAAKGVAREAAREAGKLAAADALVVGKRVLASDVTWLPAVVARVEGDEVDVKIQGWEEKKGLPRTKALVVASNRAGALLRLAAGAGDAALVEALLDAGVNPLVADERVNTPLHRAAAGGHVAICRALVAKGADKEERNMQNQSAANVARNAKQHAVVRLFEPTLSDREFTDEACMRTERLRAAATGDLATLARTQDAGRMTALMVASRRKQLAAIVKLLESSNASTLNAQSAEGCTALYLAAEEGAEPIVQQLLTQGADAALADSDGKRGPK
;
A
#
# COMPACT_ATOMS: atom_id res chain seq x y z
N MET A 1 -53.06 -30.89 4.88
CA MET A 1 -53.90 -31.43 3.78
C MET A 1 -54.11 -32.94 3.88
N ALA A 2 -53.12 -33.76 4.25
CA ALA A 2 -53.33 -35.20 4.48
C ALA A 2 -54.11 -35.53 5.77
N LEU A 3 -53.96 -34.75 6.85
CA LEU A 3 -54.72 -34.95 8.10
C LEU A 3 -56.14 -34.33 8.08
N SER A 4 -56.33 -33.22 7.34
CA SER A 4 -57.66 -32.62 7.13
C SER A 4 -58.60 -33.52 6.29
N LEU A 5 -58.04 -34.48 5.55
CA LEU A 5 -58.82 -35.51 4.85
C LEU A 5 -59.23 -36.70 5.76
N ALA A 6 -58.69 -36.80 6.97
CA ALA A 6 -58.97 -37.92 7.89
C ALA A 6 -59.95 -37.57 9.02
N SER A 7 -59.98 -36.32 9.51
CA SER A 7 -60.79 -35.95 10.69
C SER A 7 -62.11 -35.21 10.39
N GLY A 8 -62.39 -34.84 9.15
CA GLY A 8 -63.71 -34.30 8.76
C GLY A 8 -64.10 -32.94 9.37
N GLU A 9 -63.21 -32.26 10.09
CA GLU A 9 -63.46 -30.90 10.60
C GLU A 9 -62.89 -29.83 9.66
N LYS A 10 -63.74 -28.85 9.33
CA LYS A 10 -63.41 -27.71 8.48
C LYS A 10 -62.52 -26.73 9.26
N SER A 11 -61.23 -26.70 8.94
CA SER A 11 -60.32 -25.62 9.33
C SER A 11 -60.70 -24.30 8.64
N PRO A 12 -60.51 -23.12 9.27
CA PRO A 12 -60.89 -21.82 8.69
C PRO A 12 -60.04 -21.39 7.48
N PHE A 13 -58.91 -22.06 7.23
CA PHE A 13 -58.04 -21.75 6.09
C PHE A 13 -58.56 -22.44 4.82
N LEU A 14 -59.38 -21.71 4.06
CA LEU A 14 -59.93 -22.14 2.75
C LEU A 14 -58.86 -22.37 1.65
N SER A 15 -57.59 -22.05 1.93
CA SER A 15 -56.40 -22.32 1.12
C SER A 15 -55.31 -22.94 2.00
N SER A 16 -54.45 -23.78 1.43
CA SER A 16 -53.30 -24.37 2.14
C SER A 16 -52.53 -23.29 2.92
N PRO A 17 -52.08 -23.54 4.18
CA PRO A 17 -51.23 -22.60 4.92
C PRO A 17 -49.82 -22.47 4.32
N PHE A 18 -49.53 -23.25 3.26
CA PHE A 18 -48.27 -23.23 2.53
C PHE A 18 -48.27 -22.14 1.46
N LEU A 19 -47.22 -21.33 1.50
CA LEU A 19 -46.93 -20.37 0.44
C LEU A 19 -46.21 -21.09 -0.70
N SER A 20 -46.66 -20.89 -1.94
CA SER A 20 -45.83 -21.16 -3.12
C SER A 20 -44.54 -20.33 -3.10
N ALA A 21 -43.54 -20.73 -3.89
CA ALA A 21 -42.31 -19.97 -4.02
C ALA A 21 -42.58 -18.54 -4.50
N GLU A 22 -43.53 -18.36 -5.42
CA GLU A 22 -43.95 -17.07 -5.93
C GLU A 22 -44.60 -16.19 -4.84
N GLU A 23 -45.53 -16.75 -4.06
CA GLU A 23 -46.18 -16.04 -2.95
C GLU A 23 -45.19 -15.66 -1.86
N ALA A 24 -44.29 -16.57 -1.48
CA ALA A 24 -43.26 -16.30 -0.50
C ALA A 24 -42.32 -15.18 -0.97
N VAL A 25 -41.92 -15.15 -2.24
CA VAL A 25 -41.10 -14.05 -2.79
C VAL A 25 -41.84 -12.71 -2.72
N VAL A 26 -43.14 -12.68 -3.00
CA VAL A 26 -43.96 -11.46 -2.89
C VAL A 26 -43.98 -10.98 -1.44
N LEU A 27 -44.22 -11.86 -0.48
CA LEU A 27 -44.29 -11.52 0.94
C LEU A 27 -42.93 -11.12 1.52
N LEU A 28 -41.85 -11.82 1.16
CA LEU A 28 -40.48 -11.46 1.56
C LEU A 28 -40.12 -10.03 1.12
N ARG A 29 -40.59 -9.60 -0.06
CA ARG A 29 -40.37 -8.23 -0.57
C ARG A 29 -41.18 -7.17 0.16
N ARG A 30 -42.30 -7.52 0.81
CA ARG A 30 -43.09 -6.57 1.62
C ARG A 30 -42.37 -6.15 2.90
N GLY A 31 -41.48 -7.00 3.43
CA GLY A 31 -40.70 -6.67 4.63
C GLY A 31 -41.54 -6.57 5.92
N SER A 32 -42.69 -7.23 5.98
CA SER A 32 -43.64 -7.21 7.10
C SER A 32 -43.50 -8.40 8.06
N ARG A 33 -42.47 -9.23 7.90
CA ARG A 33 -42.31 -10.54 8.56
C ARG A 33 -43.51 -11.48 8.32
N GLY A 34 -44.15 -11.35 7.16
CA GLY A 34 -45.35 -12.13 6.84
C GLY A 34 -45.12 -13.57 6.43
N VAL A 35 -43.86 -14.00 6.26
CA VAL A 35 -43.51 -15.38 5.91
C VAL A 35 -43.08 -16.13 7.16
N GLY A 36 -43.83 -17.15 7.57
CA GLY A 36 -43.45 -18.05 8.66
C GLY A 36 -42.40 -19.06 8.21
N ALA A 37 -41.36 -19.28 9.00
CA ALA A 37 -40.38 -20.37 8.83
C ALA A 37 -40.35 -21.22 10.10
N LEU A 38 -40.58 -22.52 9.99
CA LEU A 38 -40.62 -23.42 11.15
C LEU A 38 -39.19 -23.88 11.50
N SER A 39 -38.85 -23.90 12.79
CA SER A 39 -37.63 -24.51 13.30
C SER A 39 -38.02 -25.51 14.38
N HIS A 40 -37.61 -26.77 14.21
CA HIS A 40 -38.04 -27.85 15.08
C HIS A 40 -37.05 -29.01 15.10
N SER A 41 -37.13 -29.84 16.15
CA SER A 41 -36.21 -30.94 16.36
C SER A 41 -36.73 -32.25 15.76
N TRP A 42 -36.05 -32.92 14.83
CA TRP A 42 -36.57 -34.18 14.28
C TRP A 42 -36.78 -35.27 15.35
N LEU A 43 -38.00 -35.82 15.43
CA LEU A 43 -38.40 -36.77 16.48
C LEU A 43 -38.09 -38.22 16.12
N SER A 44 -38.12 -38.58 14.82
CA SER A 44 -37.67 -39.89 14.35
C SER A 44 -37.05 -39.78 12.95
N PRO A 45 -36.29 -40.78 12.46
CA PRO A 45 -35.62 -40.74 11.15
C PRO A 45 -36.56 -40.67 9.93
N GLY A 46 -37.84 -41.02 10.08
CA GLY A 46 -38.82 -41.04 8.98
C GLY A 46 -40.06 -40.19 9.24
N GLU A 47 -40.28 -39.73 10.47
CA GLU A 47 -41.48 -39.00 10.84
C GLU A 47 -41.12 -37.92 11.87
N CYS A 48 -41.20 -36.67 11.45
CA CYS A 48 -40.79 -35.55 12.29
C CYS A 48 -41.94 -34.96 13.13
N ASP A 49 -43.18 -35.39 12.93
CA ASP A 49 -44.35 -35.04 13.75
C ASP A 49 -45.37 -36.19 13.78
N PRO A 50 -45.08 -37.30 14.48
CA PRO A 50 -45.86 -38.54 14.38
C PRO A 50 -47.31 -38.43 14.83
N ASP A 51 -47.59 -37.57 15.82
CA ASP A 51 -48.94 -37.39 16.37
C ASP A 51 -49.59 -36.09 15.91
N GLY A 52 -48.97 -35.32 15.01
CA GLY A 52 -49.51 -34.04 14.52
C GLY A 52 -49.46 -32.88 15.53
N VAL A 53 -48.82 -33.05 16.69
CA VAL A 53 -48.75 -32.05 17.77
C VAL A 53 -48.07 -30.76 17.29
N ARG A 54 -47.03 -30.85 16.46
CA ARG A 54 -46.33 -29.64 15.97
C ARG A 54 -47.16 -28.90 14.95
N LEU A 55 -47.87 -29.64 14.10
CA LEU A 55 -48.82 -29.08 13.17
C LEU A 55 -49.90 -28.26 13.89
N GLU A 56 -50.47 -28.79 14.98
CA GLU A 56 -51.44 -28.06 15.81
C GLU A 56 -50.84 -26.78 16.40
N MET A 57 -49.63 -26.85 16.95
CA MET A 57 -48.93 -25.69 17.51
C MET A 57 -48.67 -24.59 16.46
N VAL A 58 -48.33 -24.97 15.22
CA VAL A 58 -48.13 -24.01 14.13
C VAL A 58 -49.44 -23.37 13.71
N LEU A 59 -50.52 -24.15 13.57
CA LEU A 59 -51.83 -23.62 13.20
C LEU A 59 -52.35 -22.63 14.25
N ALA A 60 -52.22 -22.97 15.54
CA ALA A 60 -52.57 -22.07 16.64
C ALA A 60 -51.75 -20.76 16.60
N ALA A 61 -50.46 -20.84 16.27
CA ALA A 61 -49.62 -19.64 16.14
C ALA A 61 -50.02 -18.76 14.94
N LEU A 62 -50.45 -19.35 13.82
CA LEU A 62 -50.95 -18.60 12.66
C LEU A 62 -52.27 -17.90 12.97
N GLU A 63 -53.12 -18.50 13.80
CA GLU A 63 -54.35 -17.86 14.29
C GLU A 63 -54.06 -16.73 15.29
N GLU A 64 -53.07 -16.90 16.18
CA GLU A 64 -52.64 -15.89 17.14
C GLU A 64 -51.93 -14.69 16.47
N HIS A 65 -51.21 -14.94 15.37
CA HIS A 65 -50.37 -13.96 14.68
C HIS A 65 -50.80 -13.74 13.22
N PRO A 66 -51.87 -12.96 12.97
CA PRO A 66 -52.45 -12.79 11.63
C PRO A 66 -51.54 -12.04 10.64
N HIS A 67 -50.45 -11.44 11.13
CA HIS A 67 -49.43 -10.84 10.28
C HIS A 67 -48.63 -11.91 9.51
N ILE A 68 -48.62 -13.16 9.98
CA ILE A 68 -48.01 -14.30 9.30
C ILE A 68 -49.01 -14.84 8.28
N GLU A 69 -48.85 -14.43 7.02
CA GLU A 69 -49.80 -14.74 5.94
C GLU A 69 -49.69 -16.21 5.46
N GLY A 70 -48.59 -16.89 5.80
CA GLY A 70 -48.42 -18.33 5.55
C GLY A 70 -47.01 -18.80 5.86
N VAL A 71 -46.79 -20.11 5.77
CA VAL A 71 -45.50 -20.74 6.09
C VAL A 71 -44.78 -21.14 4.81
N PHE A 72 -43.54 -20.71 4.68
CA PHE A 72 -42.61 -21.07 3.62
C PHE A 72 -41.34 -21.54 4.29
N TRP A 73 -40.86 -22.74 3.92
CA TRP A 73 -39.68 -23.40 4.49
C TRP A 73 -39.90 -24.26 5.76
N ASP A 74 -39.25 -25.43 5.76
CA ASP A 74 -39.23 -26.54 6.74
C ASP A 74 -40.57 -27.14 7.22
N TYR A 75 -41.68 -26.43 7.10
CA TYR A 75 -43.01 -27.01 7.30
C TYR A 75 -43.38 -28.05 6.23
N ALA A 76 -42.85 -27.90 5.01
CA ALA A 76 -42.91 -28.96 4.00
C ALA A 76 -42.15 -30.23 4.44
N SER A 77 -41.24 -30.11 5.41
CA SER A 77 -40.55 -31.24 6.03
C SER A 77 -41.40 -32.05 6.98
N LEU A 78 -42.46 -31.47 7.56
CA LEU A 78 -43.47 -32.19 8.35
C LEU A 78 -44.11 -33.38 7.60
N PHE A 79 -44.12 -33.32 6.27
CA PHE A 79 -44.69 -34.35 5.40
C PHE A 79 -43.63 -35.16 4.63
N GLN A 80 -42.34 -35.00 4.96
CA GLN A 80 -41.26 -35.73 4.30
C GLN A 80 -41.17 -37.17 4.84
N ASN A 81 -41.19 -38.14 3.92
CA ASN A 81 -41.04 -39.58 4.17
C ASN A 81 -42.14 -40.21 5.04
N LEU A 82 -43.40 -40.07 4.64
CA LEU A 82 -44.43 -41.02 5.07
C LEU A 82 -43.86 -42.45 4.97
N PRO A 83 -44.09 -43.34 5.96
CA PRO A 83 -43.42 -44.64 6.06
C PRO A 83 -43.53 -45.52 4.80
N ASN A 84 -44.45 -45.19 3.89
CA ASN A 84 -44.73 -45.90 2.64
C ASN A 84 -44.29 -45.16 1.36
N ARG A 85 -43.54 -44.05 1.44
CA ARG A 85 -43.15 -43.25 0.27
C ARG A 85 -41.75 -42.65 0.39
N THR A 86 -40.92 -42.86 -0.62
CA THR A 86 -39.64 -42.18 -0.81
C THR A 86 -39.80 -40.91 -1.65
N ARG A 87 -38.88 -39.96 -1.49
CA ARG A 87 -38.83 -38.75 -2.33
C ARG A 87 -38.57 -39.11 -3.79
N THR A 88 -39.30 -38.47 -4.70
CA THR A 88 -38.96 -38.50 -6.12
C THR A 88 -37.64 -37.77 -6.38
N PRO A 89 -36.93 -38.03 -7.49
CA PRO A 89 -35.70 -37.30 -7.83
C PRO A 89 -35.87 -35.77 -7.90
N VAL A 90 -37.05 -35.31 -8.33
CA VAL A 90 -37.37 -33.87 -8.39
C VAL A 90 -37.53 -33.28 -6.99
N GLU A 91 -38.19 -33.99 -6.08
CA GLU A 91 -38.34 -33.59 -4.68
C GLU A 91 -36.99 -33.60 -3.95
N SER A 92 -36.12 -34.58 -4.23
CA SER A 92 -34.75 -34.61 -3.69
C SER A 92 -33.91 -33.44 -4.19
N ALA A 93 -33.93 -33.15 -5.49
CA ALA A 93 -33.20 -32.00 -6.05
C ALA A 93 -33.75 -30.66 -5.56
N ALA A 94 -35.07 -30.56 -5.36
CA ALA A 94 -35.69 -29.39 -4.76
C ALA A 94 -35.22 -29.23 -3.31
N PHE A 95 -35.19 -30.30 -2.52
CA PHE A 95 -34.70 -30.33 -1.15
C PHE A 95 -33.20 -29.96 -1.01
N GLU A 96 -32.35 -30.39 -1.94
CA GLU A 96 -30.94 -30.01 -1.95
C GLU A 96 -30.75 -28.51 -2.23
N ARG A 97 -31.44 -27.97 -3.25
CA ARG A 97 -31.41 -26.52 -3.54
C ARG A 97 -31.92 -25.68 -2.36
N ALA A 98 -32.95 -26.21 -1.74
CA ALA A 98 -33.59 -25.69 -0.56
C ALA A 98 -32.56 -25.57 0.59
N ILE A 99 -31.80 -26.62 0.92
CA ILE A 99 -30.77 -26.58 2.00
C ILE A 99 -29.76 -25.44 1.78
N MET A 100 -29.36 -25.20 0.53
CA MET A 100 -28.38 -24.16 0.19
C MET A 100 -28.85 -22.73 0.51
N VAL A 101 -30.17 -22.50 0.60
CA VAL A 101 -30.76 -21.18 0.89
C VAL A 101 -31.40 -21.11 2.28
N MET A 102 -31.31 -22.18 3.08
CA MET A 102 -31.86 -22.26 4.42
C MET A 102 -31.42 -21.09 5.31
N ALA A 103 -30.12 -20.78 5.28
CA ALA A 103 -29.55 -19.66 6.04
C ALA A 103 -30.24 -18.33 5.71
N ASP A 104 -30.55 -18.08 4.43
CA ASP A 104 -31.19 -16.84 3.97
C ASP A 104 -32.62 -16.71 4.48
N VAL A 105 -33.36 -17.82 4.54
CA VAL A 105 -34.75 -17.83 4.98
C VAL A 105 -34.85 -17.49 6.47
N TYR A 106 -34.06 -18.15 7.32
CA TYR A 106 -34.06 -17.86 8.76
C TYR A 106 -33.46 -16.49 9.08
N ALA A 107 -32.41 -16.07 8.35
CA ALA A 107 -31.69 -14.83 8.61
C ALA A 107 -32.43 -13.54 8.23
N SER A 108 -33.47 -13.61 7.39
CA SER A 108 -34.16 -12.41 6.90
C SER A 108 -34.69 -11.56 8.06
N ALA A 109 -34.15 -10.34 8.23
CA ALA A 109 -34.49 -9.46 9.36
C ALA A 109 -35.91 -8.88 9.26
N VAL A 110 -36.41 -8.73 8.03
CA VAL A 110 -37.68 -8.04 7.72
C VAL A 110 -38.70 -8.95 7.01
N GLY A 111 -38.26 -10.04 6.39
CA GLY A 111 -39.14 -10.85 5.55
C GLY A 111 -39.81 -12.03 6.26
N THR A 112 -39.12 -12.65 7.23
CA THR A 112 -39.59 -13.90 7.84
C THR A 112 -39.78 -13.82 9.36
N THR A 113 -40.80 -14.50 9.88
CA THR A 113 -40.99 -14.82 11.30
C THR A 113 -40.59 -16.27 11.53
N VAL A 114 -39.75 -16.54 12.53
CA VAL A 114 -39.28 -17.89 12.85
C VAL A 114 -40.11 -18.46 13.98
N LEU A 115 -40.77 -19.57 13.71
CA LEU A 115 -41.59 -20.31 14.66
C LEU A 115 -40.75 -21.45 15.25
N GLN A 116 -40.37 -21.36 16.52
CA GLN A 116 -39.53 -22.36 17.18
C GLN A 116 -40.38 -23.34 18.01
N SER A 117 -40.46 -24.60 17.58
CA SER A 117 -41.01 -25.69 18.38
C SER A 117 -39.89 -26.28 19.25
N ARG A 118 -39.75 -25.76 20.47
CA ARG A 118 -38.74 -26.21 21.44
C ARG A 118 -39.22 -27.37 22.32
N GLU A 119 -40.54 -27.53 22.44
CA GLU A 119 -41.16 -28.60 23.23
C GLU A 119 -40.99 -29.95 22.53
N ILE A 120 -40.74 -30.99 23.32
CA ILE A 120 -40.64 -32.36 22.84
C ILE A 120 -41.98 -33.03 23.16
N PRO A 121 -42.77 -33.42 22.15
CA PRO A 121 -44.01 -34.16 22.37
C PRO A 121 -43.74 -35.46 23.14
N PRO A 122 -44.72 -35.96 23.91
CA PRO A 122 -44.58 -37.24 24.60
C PRO A 122 -44.26 -38.35 23.60
N ARG A 123 -43.39 -39.28 23.99
CA ARG A 123 -43.01 -40.41 23.14
C ARG A 123 -44.22 -41.32 22.87
N PRO A 124 -44.56 -41.61 21.60
CA PRO A 124 -45.64 -42.54 21.29
C PRO A 124 -45.27 -43.98 21.67
N GLU A 125 -46.26 -44.79 22.07
CA GLU A 125 -46.04 -46.20 22.49
C GLU A 125 -45.33 -47.04 21.42
N ALA A 126 -45.57 -46.75 20.14
CA ALA A 126 -44.94 -47.45 19.01
C ALA A 126 -43.39 -47.29 18.96
N PHE A 127 -42.83 -46.32 19.69
CA PHE A 127 -41.40 -46.09 19.81
C PHE A 127 -40.83 -46.57 21.15
N ASP A 128 -41.66 -47.12 22.03
CA ASP A 128 -41.23 -47.63 23.32
C ASP A 128 -40.30 -48.85 23.15
N GLY A 129 -39.26 -48.92 23.98
CA GLY A 129 -38.25 -49.99 23.89
C GLY A 129 -37.42 -50.03 22.60
N ALA A 130 -37.57 -49.11 21.64
CA ALA A 130 -36.91 -49.21 20.33
C ALA A 130 -35.51 -48.58 20.28
N LEU A 131 -34.50 -49.40 19.97
CA LEU A 131 -33.10 -49.02 19.77
C LEU A 131 -32.69 -49.23 18.30
N CYS A 132 -32.20 -48.19 17.64
CA CYS A 132 -31.65 -48.22 16.28
C CYS A 132 -30.18 -48.62 16.29
N LEU A 133 -29.79 -49.47 15.34
CA LEU A 133 -28.40 -49.89 15.11
C LEU A 133 -27.89 -49.30 13.79
N PHE A 134 -27.08 -48.24 13.85
CA PHE A 134 -26.53 -47.58 12.67
C PHE A 134 -25.28 -48.33 12.19
N GLY A 135 -25.20 -48.61 10.87
CA GLY A 135 -24.03 -49.27 10.29
C GLY A 135 -23.82 -50.70 10.80
N LEU A 136 -24.92 -51.43 11.05
CA LEU A 136 -24.89 -52.84 11.45
C LEU A 136 -23.99 -53.65 10.49
N LYS A 137 -23.00 -54.34 11.03
CA LYS A 137 -22.03 -55.09 10.21
C LYS A 137 -22.71 -56.30 9.56
N ALA A 138 -22.56 -56.43 8.24
CA ALA A 138 -23.24 -57.46 7.42
C ALA A 138 -22.99 -58.92 7.84
N THR A 139 -21.96 -59.19 8.67
CA THR A 139 -21.59 -60.52 9.18
C THR A 139 -22.31 -60.92 10.46
N LYS A 140 -23.20 -60.08 11.03
CA LYS A 140 -23.87 -60.31 12.31
C LYS A 140 -25.40 -60.40 12.12
N GLY A 141 -25.97 -61.58 12.37
CA GLY A 141 -27.42 -61.83 12.37
C GLY A 141 -28.08 -61.62 13.75
N GLU A 142 -29.39 -61.89 13.86
CA GLU A 142 -30.20 -61.69 15.09
C GLU A 142 -29.56 -62.28 16.36
N GLY A 143 -28.89 -63.43 16.26
CA GLY A 143 -28.22 -64.09 17.39
C GLY A 143 -27.14 -63.23 18.05
N ALA A 144 -26.29 -62.56 17.25
CA ALA A 144 -25.23 -61.69 17.78
C ALA A 144 -25.79 -60.40 18.41
N VAL A 145 -26.90 -59.90 17.86
CA VAL A 145 -27.62 -58.75 18.41
C VAL A 145 -28.21 -59.11 19.78
N ARG A 146 -28.85 -60.28 19.90
CA ARG A 146 -29.43 -60.75 21.17
C ARG A 146 -28.37 -61.07 22.22
N GLU A 147 -27.23 -61.64 21.84
CA GLU A 147 -26.10 -61.89 22.74
C GLU A 147 -25.52 -60.59 23.29
N THR A 148 -25.29 -59.60 22.43
CA THR A 148 -24.66 -58.32 22.82
C THR A 148 -25.61 -57.45 23.65
N LEU A 149 -26.89 -57.41 23.28
CA LEU A 149 -27.86 -56.46 23.84
C LEU A 149 -28.77 -57.06 24.91
N GLY A 150 -28.86 -58.39 25.01
CA GLY A 150 -29.78 -59.07 25.93
C GLY A 150 -29.51 -58.80 27.41
N CYS A 151 -28.29 -58.38 27.77
CA CYS A 151 -27.93 -58.02 29.14
C CYS A 151 -28.62 -56.74 29.65
N PHE A 152 -29.13 -55.88 28.75
CA PHE A 152 -29.83 -54.65 29.11
C PHE A 152 -31.33 -54.86 29.36
N GLY A 153 -31.90 -55.98 28.89
CA GLY A 153 -33.31 -56.32 29.06
C GLY A 153 -33.82 -57.32 28.02
N ALA A 154 -35.04 -57.81 28.21
CA ALA A 154 -35.66 -58.77 27.29
C ALA A 154 -35.93 -58.13 25.92
N ILE A 155 -35.39 -58.73 24.84
CA ILE A 155 -35.62 -58.29 23.45
C ILE A 155 -36.86 -58.99 22.89
N VAL A 156 -37.90 -58.21 22.58
CA VAL A 156 -39.18 -58.71 22.08
C VAL A 156 -39.24 -58.81 20.56
N ALA A 157 -38.49 -57.99 19.83
CA ALA A 157 -38.44 -58.04 18.36
C ALA A 157 -37.13 -57.49 17.80
N PHE A 158 -36.77 -57.93 16.59
CA PHE A 158 -35.67 -57.38 15.80
C PHE A 158 -36.11 -57.17 14.34
N GLU A 159 -36.21 -55.90 13.95
CA GLU A 159 -36.62 -55.45 12.62
C GLU A 159 -35.38 -55.26 11.73
N HIS A 160 -34.80 -56.35 11.23
CA HIS A 160 -33.55 -56.32 10.46
C HIS A 160 -33.67 -55.67 9.07
N THR A 161 -34.87 -55.62 8.49
CA THR A 161 -35.14 -55.04 7.16
C THR A 161 -35.38 -53.53 7.19
N ARG A 162 -35.50 -52.94 8.38
CA ARG A 162 -35.64 -51.49 8.55
C ARG A 162 -34.30 -50.81 8.33
N ASN A 163 -34.32 -49.56 7.86
CA ASN A 163 -33.11 -48.75 7.69
C ASN A 163 -33.19 -47.49 8.57
N PRO A 164 -32.44 -47.41 9.68
CA PRO A 164 -31.55 -48.44 10.25
C PRO A 164 -32.32 -49.61 10.90
N PRO A 165 -31.70 -50.79 11.08
CA PRO A 165 -32.28 -51.91 11.83
C PRO A 165 -32.65 -51.54 13.26
N VAL A 166 -33.79 -52.05 13.75
CA VAL A 166 -34.32 -51.72 15.09
C VAL A 166 -34.45 -52.96 15.98
N VAL A 167 -33.95 -52.85 17.21
CA VAL A 167 -34.14 -53.82 18.29
C VAL A 167 -35.17 -53.28 19.26
N ARG A 168 -36.18 -54.06 19.60
CA ARG A 168 -37.21 -53.69 20.57
C ARG A 168 -37.01 -54.44 21.88
N PHE A 169 -36.84 -53.69 22.96
CA PHE A 169 -36.84 -54.18 24.33
C PHE A 169 -38.26 -54.18 24.91
N ALA A 170 -38.50 -55.02 25.90
CA ALA A 170 -39.76 -55.05 26.66
C ALA A 170 -39.99 -53.79 27.49
N SER A 171 -38.95 -52.99 27.78
CA SER A 171 -39.05 -51.71 28.45
C SER A 171 -38.16 -50.66 27.77
N HIS A 172 -38.61 -49.40 27.79
CA HIS A 172 -37.80 -48.30 27.27
C HIS A 172 -36.54 -48.01 28.10
N GLU A 173 -36.58 -48.27 29.40
CA GLU A 173 -35.41 -48.11 30.27
C GLU A 173 -34.25 -49.01 29.82
N ALA A 174 -34.54 -50.23 29.36
CA ALA A 174 -33.56 -51.15 28.79
C ALA A 174 -32.94 -50.58 27.49
N ALA A 175 -33.76 -49.98 26.62
CA ALA A 175 -33.27 -49.33 25.41
C ALA A 175 -32.37 -48.13 25.73
N LEU A 176 -32.71 -47.32 26.72
CA LEU A 176 -31.87 -46.21 27.19
C LEU A 176 -30.57 -46.70 27.84
N ALA A 177 -30.62 -47.79 28.61
CA ALA A 177 -29.44 -48.41 29.20
C ALA A 177 -28.48 -48.91 28.11
N ALA A 178 -29.01 -49.57 27.08
CA ALA A 178 -28.24 -50.00 25.92
C ALA A 178 -27.66 -48.81 25.13
N LYS A 179 -28.44 -47.75 24.90
CA LYS A 179 -27.97 -46.51 24.26
C LYS A 179 -26.80 -45.88 25.01
N ARG A 180 -26.85 -45.86 26.35
CA ARG A 180 -25.76 -45.31 27.19
C ARG A 180 -24.50 -46.19 27.19
N ALA A 181 -24.64 -47.49 26.95
CA ALA A 181 -23.54 -48.43 26.97
C ALA A 181 -22.85 -48.64 25.61
N GLY A 182 -23.57 -48.43 24.51
CA GLY A 182 -23.03 -48.50 23.15
C GLY A 182 -22.36 -47.19 22.69
N PRO A 183 -21.81 -47.15 21.45
CA PRO A 183 -21.89 -48.20 20.43
C PRO A 183 -20.87 -49.32 20.62
N TRP A 184 -21.12 -50.46 19.96
CA TRP A 184 -20.23 -51.62 19.93
C TRP A 184 -19.61 -51.74 18.54
N PRO A 185 -18.34 -51.35 18.34
CA PRO A 185 -17.73 -51.25 17.01
C PRO A 185 -17.75 -52.55 16.19
N GLU A 186 -17.73 -53.69 16.88
CA GLU A 186 -17.81 -55.03 16.27
C GLU A 186 -19.22 -55.42 15.80
N LEU A 187 -20.25 -54.72 16.28
CA LEU A 187 -21.66 -54.94 15.94
C LEU A 187 -22.21 -53.83 15.03
N CYS A 188 -22.00 -52.56 15.38
CA CYS A 188 -22.57 -51.39 14.69
C CYS A 188 -21.72 -50.13 14.91
N ASP A 189 -21.83 -49.16 14.00
CA ASP A 189 -21.09 -47.90 14.04
C ASP A 189 -21.70 -46.88 15.03
N GLY A 190 -22.97 -47.05 15.39
CA GLY A 190 -23.70 -46.13 16.27
C GLY A 190 -24.99 -46.74 16.80
N VAL A 191 -25.47 -46.27 17.95
CA VAL A 191 -26.78 -46.64 18.50
C VAL A 191 -27.52 -45.40 18.99
N ASP A 192 -28.83 -45.36 18.78
CA ASP A 192 -29.70 -44.33 19.35
C ASP A 192 -31.13 -44.86 19.51
N THR A 193 -31.96 -44.21 20.32
CA THR A 193 -33.39 -44.54 20.40
C THR A 193 -34.11 -44.10 19.11
N LEU A 194 -35.16 -44.82 18.73
CA LEU A 194 -35.94 -44.50 17.52
C LEU A 194 -36.72 -43.18 17.64
N TYR A 195 -37.10 -42.81 18.87
CA TYR A 195 -37.64 -41.50 19.21
C TYR A 195 -36.54 -40.65 19.85
N ASN A 196 -36.33 -39.45 19.32
CA ASN A 196 -35.27 -38.55 19.73
C ASN A 196 -35.80 -37.51 20.73
N GLU A 197 -35.48 -37.74 22.01
CA GLU A 197 -35.92 -36.91 23.15
C GLU A 197 -34.90 -35.83 23.54
N ARG A 198 -33.89 -35.57 22.69
CA ARG A 198 -32.89 -34.53 23.00
C ARG A 198 -33.52 -33.13 22.98
N PRO A 199 -33.16 -32.23 23.91
CA PRO A 199 -33.57 -30.83 23.89
C PRO A 199 -33.25 -30.12 22.56
N TYR A 200 -34.04 -29.09 22.24
CA TYR A 200 -33.86 -28.28 21.03
C TYR A 200 -32.45 -27.68 20.96
N ASP A 201 -31.94 -27.10 22.05
CA ASP A 201 -30.66 -26.39 22.09
C ASP A 201 -29.41 -27.31 22.07
N GLU A 202 -29.60 -28.64 22.09
CA GLU A 202 -28.52 -29.64 22.01
C GLU A 202 -28.37 -30.24 20.61
N ARG A 203 -29.11 -29.74 19.62
CA ARG A 203 -29.17 -30.29 18.25
C ARG A 203 -28.55 -29.33 17.26
N GLY A 204 -27.62 -29.83 16.44
CA GLY A 204 -26.78 -28.97 15.61
C GLY A 204 -27.56 -28.07 14.63
N TRP A 205 -28.57 -28.61 13.95
CA TRP A 205 -29.45 -27.85 13.06
C TRP A 205 -30.29 -26.79 13.80
N CYS A 206 -30.89 -27.15 14.94
CA CYS A 206 -31.64 -26.21 15.78
C CYS A 206 -30.74 -25.06 16.30
N VAL A 207 -29.51 -25.37 16.74
CA VAL A 207 -28.53 -24.36 17.19
C VAL A 207 -28.14 -23.44 16.03
N PHE A 208 -27.97 -23.98 14.83
CA PHE A 208 -27.68 -23.20 13.63
C PHE A 208 -28.84 -22.27 13.26
N GLU A 209 -30.06 -22.80 13.16
CA GLU A 209 -31.29 -22.05 12.84
C GLU A 209 -31.54 -20.92 13.83
N ASP A 210 -31.40 -21.21 15.13
CA ASP A 210 -31.49 -20.22 16.20
C ASP A 210 -30.41 -19.13 16.06
N ALA A 211 -29.17 -19.51 15.76
CA ALA A 211 -28.08 -18.55 15.60
C ALA A 211 -28.28 -17.62 14.40
N VAL A 212 -28.60 -18.16 13.22
CA VAL A 212 -28.78 -17.35 12.01
C VAL A 212 -29.99 -16.40 12.13
N SER A 213 -31.04 -16.82 12.85
CA SER A 213 -32.25 -16.01 13.11
C SER A 213 -31.96 -14.75 13.91
N HIS A 214 -30.91 -14.76 14.74
CA HIS A 214 -30.54 -13.65 15.62
C HIS A 214 -29.31 -12.86 15.16
N GLU A 215 -28.42 -13.46 14.35
CA GLU A 215 -27.10 -12.88 14.03
C GLU A 215 -27.20 -11.53 13.31
N LEU A 216 -28.05 -11.44 12.28
CA LEU A 216 -28.24 -10.19 11.53
C LEU A 216 -28.92 -9.12 12.40
N LEU A 217 -29.92 -9.51 13.21
CA LEU A 217 -30.62 -8.59 14.10
C LEU A 217 -29.70 -8.03 15.19
N ALA A 218 -28.86 -8.86 15.79
CA ALA A 218 -27.90 -8.42 16.80
C ALA A 218 -26.90 -7.39 16.21
N ARG A 219 -26.53 -7.54 14.93
CA ARG A 219 -25.62 -6.62 14.22
C ARG A 219 -26.31 -5.33 13.78
N LEU A 220 -27.49 -5.42 13.17
CA LEU A 220 -28.27 -4.26 12.74
C LEU A 220 -28.80 -3.44 13.92
N GLY A 221 -29.21 -4.10 15.01
CA GLY A 221 -29.67 -3.48 16.24
C GLY A 221 -28.59 -2.69 16.99
N ALA A 222 -27.32 -2.79 16.60
CA ALA A 222 -26.26 -1.91 17.09
C ALA A 222 -26.39 -0.47 16.58
N VAL A 223 -27.15 -0.23 15.50
CA VAL A 223 -27.44 1.11 14.98
C VAL A 223 -28.78 1.61 15.54
N PRO A 224 -28.83 2.72 16.30
CA PRO A 224 -30.04 3.17 16.99
C PRO A 224 -31.28 3.32 16.10
N ARG A 225 -31.16 3.98 14.94
CA ARG A 225 -32.29 4.16 14.00
C ARG A 225 -32.79 2.87 13.37
N VAL A 226 -31.88 1.93 13.09
CA VAL A 226 -32.25 0.63 12.54
C VAL A 226 -32.90 -0.21 13.63
N ARG A 227 -32.41 -0.11 14.87
CA ARG A 227 -33.03 -0.73 16.03
C ARG A 227 -34.48 -0.27 16.22
N GLU A 228 -34.74 1.03 16.19
CA GLU A 228 -36.11 1.57 16.27
C GLU A 228 -37.02 1.00 15.16
N ALA A 229 -36.53 0.92 13.92
CA ALA A 229 -37.28 0.35 12.81
C ALA A 229 -37.50 -1.18 12.95
N LEU A 230 -36.52 -1.90 13.49
CA LEU A 230 -36.62 -3.34 13.75
C LEU A 230 -37.55 -3.66 14.93
N ASP A 231 -37.55 -2.81 15.96
CA ASP A 231 -38.38 -2.91 17.15
C ASP A 231 -39.86 -2.57 16.83
N ALA A 232 -40.11 -1.80 15.76
CA ALA A 232 -41.45 -1.52 15.25
C ALA A 232 -42.09 -2.69 14.46
N LEU A 233 -41.30 -3.69 14.06
CA LEU A 233 -41.80 -4.88 13.37
C LEU A 233 -42.29 -5.95 14.38
N PRO A 234 -43.27 -6.81 14.01
CA PRO A 234 -43.69 -7.94 14.83
C PRO A 234 -42.52 -8.85 15.21
N SER A 235 -42.52 -9.48 16.39
CA SER A 235 -41.38 -10.27 16.89
C SER A 235 -40.81 -11.26 15.86
N LYS A 236 -39.49 -11.21 15.65
CA LYS A 236 -38.80 -12.07 14.67
C LYS A 236 -38.89 -13.55 15.01
N VAL A 237 -38.77 -13.91 16.28
CA VAL A 237 -38.74 -15.29 16.74
C VAL A 237 -39.86 -15.49 17.74
N LEU A 238 -40.69 -16.51 17.51
CA LEU A 238 -41.79 -16.91 18.37
C LEU A 238 -41.56 -18.36 18.82
N VAL A 239 -41.53 -18.60 20.12
CA VAL A 239 -41.46 -19.95 20.69
C VAL A 239 -42.87 -20.49 20.82
N LEU A 240 -43.12 -21.64 20.17
CA LEU A 240 -44.39 -22.34 20.19
C LEU A 240 -44.50 -23.17 21.48
N ARG A 241 -45.69 -23.17 22.10
CA ARG A 241 -45.99 -23.93 23.32
C ARG A 241 -47.28 -24.71 23.16
N SER A 242 -47.31 -25.97 23.58
CA SER A 242 -48.54 -26.76 23.55
C SER A 242 -49.57 -26.19 24.55
N GLY A 243 -50.78 -25.91 24.08
CA GLY A 243 -51.90 -25.43 24.89
C GLY A 243 -51.69 -24.07 25.59
N ARG A 244 -50.69 -23.27 25.17
CA ARG A 244 -50.39 -21.94 25.73
C ARG A 244 -50.10 -20.93 24.60
N PRO A 245 -50.29 -19.62 24.83
CA PRO A 245 -49.92 -18.59 23.86
C PRO A 245 -48.44 -18.65 23.49
N THR A 246 -48.12 -18.21 22.29
CA THR A 246 -46.72 -18.12 21.83
C THR A 246 -45.90 -17.11 22.63
N GLU A 247 -44.60 -17.37 22.75
CA GLU A 247 -43.67 -16.53 23.52
C GLU A 247 -42.68 -15.81 22.59
N PRO A 248 -42.64 -14.47 22.56
CA PRO A 248 -41.70 -13.74 21.72
C PRO A 248 -40.27 -13.80 22.30
N CYS A 249 -39.29 -14.09 21.44
CA CYS A 249 -37.88 -14.11 21.82
C CYS A 249 -37.15 -12.84 21.33
N VAL A 250 -36.31 -12.28 22.19
CA VAL A 250 -35.50 -11.08 21.90
C VAL A 250 -34.08 -11.49 21.53
N ALA A 251 -33.54 -10.88 20.47
CA ALA A 251 -32.16 -11.12 20.07
C ALA A 251 -31.17 -10.72 21.19
N PRO A 252 -30.15 -11.54 21.50
CA PRO A 252 -29.18 -11.20 22.53
C PRO A 252 -28.41 -9.93 22.17
N THR A 253 -28.40 -8.94 23.07
CA THR A 253 -27.65 -7.68 22.92
C THR A 253 -26.30 -7.76 23.67
N GLY A 254 -25.18 -7.88 22.97
CA GLY A 254 -23.82 -7.84 23.55
C GLY A 254 -22.78 -8.76 22.89
N GLU A 255 -21.50 -8.37 22.97
CA GLU A 255 -20.30 -9.15 22.58
C GLU A 255 -20.31 -9.74 21.14
N LEU A 256 -20.55 -8.88 20.14
CA LEU A 256 -20.53 -9.29 18.72
C LEU A 256 -19.18 -9.84 18.25
N ALA A 257 -18.07 -9.49 18.92
CA ALA A 257 -16.73 -9.92 18.56
C ALA A 257 -16.49 -11.42 18.79
N GLU A 258 -17.04 -11.98 19.87
CA GLU A 258 -16.83 -13.37 20.29
C GLU A 258 -18.05 -14.27 19.98
N ARG A 259 -19.15 -13.68 19.53
CA ARG A 259 -20.42 -14.38 19.29
C ARG A 259 -20.29 -15.54 18.30
N VAL A 260 -19.57 -15.35 17.21
CA VAL A 260 -19.38 -16.37 16.16
C VAL A 260 -18.66 -17.60 16.71
N GLU A 261 -17.61 -17.39 17.52
CA GLU A 261 -16.83 -18.46 18.12
C GLU A 261 -17.64 -19.24 19.17
N ARG A 262 -18.45 -18.55 19.97
CA ARG A 262 -19.37 -19.18 20.92
C ARG A 262 -20.42 -20.04 20.21
N VAL A 263 -21.01 -19.55 19.12
CA VAL A 263 -21.98 -20.31 18.35
C VAL A 263 -21.33 -21.53 17.71
N LEU A 264 -20.16 -21.39 17.11
CA LEU A 264 -19.42 -22.52 16.53
C LEU A 264 -19.07 -23.58 17.58
N THR A 265 -18.69 -23.17 18.79
CA THR A 265 -18.46 -24.08 19.93
C THR A 265 -19.74 -24.82 20.32
N ARG A 266 -20.88 -24.12 20.37
CA ARG A 266 -22.18 -24.75 20.65
C ARG A 266 -22.60 -25.74 19.56
N ILE A 267 -22.40 -25.41 18.28
CA ILE A 267 -22.70 -26.31 17.16
C ILE A 267 -21.80 -27.54 17.22
N ALA A 268 -20.51 -27.37 17.52
CA ALA A 268 -19.56 -28.48 17.62
C ALA A 268 -19.86 -29.41 18.81
N GLY A 269 -20.42 -28.89 19.90
CA GLY A 269 -20.89 -29.68 21.04
C GLY A 269 -22.28 -30.32 20.87
N ALA A 270 -22.97 -30.05 19.77
CA ALA A 270 -24.34 -30.52 19.53
C ALA A 270 -24.37 -31.91 18.88
N THR A 271 -25.52 -32.59 19.01
CA THR A 271 -25.72 -33.91 18.37
C THR A 271 -26.38 -33.77 17.00
N PHE A 272 -25.93 -34.61 16.05
CA PHE A 272 -26.45 -34.65 14.67
C PHE A 272 -27.07 -36.01 14.37
N THR A 273 -28.13 -36.02 13.55
CA THR A 273 -28.87 -37.25 13.18
C THR A 273 -28.45 -37.83 11.83
N GLY A 274 -27.77 -37.06 10.96
CA GLY A 274 -27.31 -37.49 9.63
C GLY A 274 -25.78 -37.66 9.52
N LYS A 275 -25.34 -38.52 8.58
CA LYS A 275 -23.91 -38.64 8.21
C LYS A 275 -23.49 -37.40 7.38
N GLY A 276 -22.52 -36.63 7.87
CA GLY A 276 -21.97 -35.45 7.18
C GLY A 276 -22.52 -34.10 7.68
N ASP A 277 -23.57 -34.10 8.50
CA ASP A 277 -24.14 -32.86 9.06
C ASP A 277 -23.15 -32.15 10.00
N MET A 278 -22.34 -32.93 10.73
CA MET A 278 -21.34 -32.42 11.69
C MET A 278 -20.28 -31.53 11.01
N ASP A 279 -19.98 -31.77 9.73
CA ASP A 279 -19.07 -30.92 8.95
C ASP A 279 -19.83 -29.82 8.20
N THR A 280 -21.04 -30.14 7.73
CA THR A 280 -21.87 -29.25 6.90
C THR A 280 -22.40 -28.05 7.68
N VAL A 281 -22.96 -28.26 8.88
CA VAL A 281 -23.62 -27.19 9.64
C VAL A 281 -22.64 -26.09 10.10
N PRO A 282 -21.45 -26.40 10.65
CA PRO A 282 -20.44 -25.38 10.93
C PRO A 282 -19.96 -24.65 9.66
N ALA A 283 -19.85 -25.35 8.52
CA ALA A 283 -19.45 -24.72 7.25
C ALA A 283 -20.49 -23.72 6.76
N LEU A 284 -21.78 -24.10 6.75
CA LEU A 284 -22.89 -23.22 6.39
C LEU A 284 -22.96 -21.99 7.31
N TYR A 285 -22.74 -22.15 8.62
CA TYR A 285 -22.70 -21.01 9.54
C TYR A 285 -21.53 -20.07 9.24
N ARG A 286 -20.32 -20.59 8.96
CA ARG A 286 -19.17 -19.75 8.61
C ARG A 286 -19.39 -19.01 7.29
N GLU A 287 -19.97 -19.67 6.29
CA GLU A 287 -20.30 -19.05 5.01
C GLU A 287 -21.32 -17.92 5.19
N TYR A 288 -22.40 -18.20 5.94
CA TYR A 288 -23.39 -17.20 6.31
C TYR A 288 -22.78 -15.99 7.02
N VAL A 289 -21.98 -16.23 8.07
CA VAL A 289 -21.30 -15.16 8.83
C VAL A 289 -20.37 -14.38 7.91
N THR A 290 -19.59 -15.03 7.05
CA THR A 290 -18.69 -14.33 6.12
C THR A 290 -19.46 -13.40 5.19
N ARG A 291 -20.58 -13.88 4.64
CA ARG A 291 -21.45 -13.10 3.76
C ARG A 291 -22.12 -11.93 4.49
N ILE A 292 -22.62 -12.15 5.71
CA ILE A 292 -23.30 -11.10 6.50
C ILE A 292 -22.30 -10.10 7.08
N VAL A 293 -21.23 -10.55 7.72
CA VAL A 293 -20.18 -9.66 8.25
C VAL A 293 -19.57 -8.86 7.10
N GLY A 294 -19.22 -9.51 5.98
CA GLY A 294 -18.69 -8.82 4.81
C GLY A 294 -19.65 -7.78 4.21
N ALA A 295 -20.96 -8.07 4.18
CA ALA A 295 -21.95 -7.17 3.58
C ALA A 295 -22.44 -6.05 4.50
N VAL A 296 -22.54 -6.31 5.81
CA VAL A 296 -23.15 -5.40 6.79
C VAL A 296 -22.10 -4.54 7.48
N GLN A 297 -20.85 -4.98 7.61
CA GLN A 297 -19.77 -4.18 8.21
C GLN A 297 -19.57 -2.82 7.52
N PRO A 298 -19.58 -2.70 6.16
CA PRO A 298 -19.47 -1.42 5.48
C PRO A 298 -20.70 -0.52 5.71
N VAL A 299 -21.90 -1.11 5.82
CA VAL A 299 -23.16 -0.38 6.04
C VAL A 299 -23.27 0.11 7.49
N LEU A 300 -22.84 -0.68 8.47
CA LEU A 300 -22.74 -0.26 9.87
C LEU A 300 -21.69 0.83 10.05
N ALA A 301 -20.56 0.75 9.32
CA ALA A 301 -19.58 1.83 9.24
C ALA A 301 -20.22 3.09 8.64
N LEU A 302 -20.91 2.98 7.51
CA LEU A 302 -21.65 4.08 6.87
C LEU A 302 -22.80 4.65 7.71
N ALA A 303 -23.48 3.84 8.52
CA ALA A 303 -24.58 4.28 9.38
C ALA A 303 -24.07 4.95 10.66
N ALA A 304 -22.94 4.47 11.21
CA ALA A 304 -22.17 5.18 12.22
C ALA A 304 -21.62 6.50 11.64
N GLU A 305 -21.19 6.51 10.38
CA GLU A 305 -20.77 7.71 9.63
C GLU A 305 -21.94 8.65 9.30
N ALA A 306 -23.15 8.16 9.05
CA ALA A 306 -24.35 8.99 8.80
C ALA A 306 -24.94 9.56 10.09
N ALA A 307 -24.79 8.85 11.22
CA ALA A 307 -25.04 9.41 12.55
C ALA A 307 -23.95 10.42 12.98
N ALA A 308 -22.73 10.28 12.44
CA ALA A 308 -21.59 11.18 12.67
C ALA A 308 -21.44 12.27 11.59
N GLY A 309 -22.23 12.21 10.51
CA GLY A 309 -22.22 13.13 9.39
C GLY A 309 -22.84 14.45 9.80
N SER A 310 -22.00 15.39 10.21
CA SER A 310 -22.37 16.69 10.75
C SER A 310 -23.15 16.61 12.07
N GLN A 311 -22.64 15.88 13.06
CA GLN A 311 -22.85 16.36 14.43
C GLN A 311 -22.02 17.62 14.61
N VAL A 312 -22.67 18.78 14.52
CA VAL A 312 -22.26 19.93 15.32
C VAL A 312 -22.11 19.37 16.73
N VAL A 313 -20.87 19.29 17.24
CA VAL A 313 -20.65 18.86 18.62
C VAL A 313 -21.48 19.80 19.48
N ALA A 314 -22.54 19.29 20.09
CA ALA A 314 -23.42 20.09 20.91
C ALA A 314 -22.57 20.61 22.07
N LEU A 315 -22.29 21.92 22.05
CA LEU A 315 -21.54 22.56 23.10
C LEU A 315 -22.31 22.44 24.42
N PRO A 316 -21.62 22.27 25.55
CA PRO A 316 -22.28 22.30 26.85
C PRO A 316 -23.07 23.62 26.99
N PRO A 317 -24.24 23.61 27.65
CA PRO A 317 -25.00 24.83 27.88
C PRO A 317 -24.16 25.82 28.68
N MET A 318 -24.20 27.10 28.28
CA MET A 318 -23.47 28.16 28.99
C MET A 318 -24.01 28.28 30.42
N PRO A 319 -23.15 28.38 31.44
CA PRO A 319 -23.59 28.49 32.82
C PRO A 319 -24.36 29.81 33.05
N ALA A 320 -25.29 29.79 34.00
CA ALA A 320 -26.04 30.97 34.41
C ALA A 320 -25.20 31.94 35.27
N ASP A 321 -24.17 31.42 35.93
CA ASP A 321 -23.18 32.19 36.68
C ASP A 321 -22.11 32.74 35.72
N ASP A 322 -21.96 34.07 35.68
CA ASP A 322 -20.98 34.80 34.87
C ASP A 322 -19.60 34.95 35.55
N GLY A 323 -19.41 34.33 36.72
CA GLY A 323 -18.15 34.27 37.43
C GLY A 323 -17.00 33.67 36.60
N PHE A 324 -15.79 34.23 36.75
CA PHE A 324 -14.59 33.85 35.99
C PHE A 324 -14.31 32.35 36.04
N ALA A 325 -14.40 31.71 37.22
CA ALA A 325 -14.13 30.28 37.38
C ALA A 325 -15.15 29.40 36.62
N SER A 326 -16.43 29.73 36.72
CA SER A 326 -17.53 29.04 36.03
C SER A 326 -17.39 29.16 34.51
N MET A 327 -17.20 30.39 34.02
CA MET A 327 -17.01 30.66 32.59
C MET A 327 -15.73 30.05 32.03
N ARG A 328 -14.65 30.01 32.83
CA ARG A 328 -13.40 29.34 32.47
C ARG A 328 -13.61 27.83 32.34
N ALA A 329 -14.25 27.18 33.31
CA ALA A 329 -14.55 25.75 33.25
C ALA A 329 -15.38 25.41 31.99
N TRP A 330 -16.43 26.18 31.73
CA TRP A 330 -17.25 26.03 30.52
C TRP A 330 -16.45 26.21 29.22
N HIS A 331 -15.56 27.19 29.14
CA HIS A 331 -14.68 27.39 27.99
C HIS A 331 -13.76 26.18 27.76
N LEU A 332 -13.18 25.62 28.83
CA LEU A 332 -12.34 24.43 28.74
C LEU A 332 -13.14 23.19 28.31
N ASP A 333 -14.38 23.04 28.77
CA ASP A 333 -15.28 21.96 28.34
C ASP A 333 -15.69 22.11 26.88
N CYS A 334 -15.93 23.34 26.40
CA CYS A 334 -16.17 23.60 24.98
C CYS A 334 -14.96 23.18 24.13
N LEU A 335 -13.74 23.54 24.55
CA LEU A 335 -12.52 23.13 23.85
C LEU A 335 -12.34 21.61 23.89
N ARG A 336 -12.63 20.96 25.02
CA ARG A 336 -12.59 19.50 25.16
C ARG A 336 -13.56 18.84 24.18
N ALA A 337 -14.79 19.34 24.10
CA ALA A 337 -15.79 18.84 23.16
C ALA A 337 -15.37 19.02 21.70
N GLN A 338 -14.78 20.18 21.35
CA GLN A 338 -14.36 20.51 19.99
C GLN A 338 -13.10 19.78 19.52
N HIS A 339 -12.16 19.47 20.43
CA HIS A 339 -10.83 18.94 20.08
C HIS A 339 -10.56 17.53 20.59
N ALA A 340 -11.46 16.87 21.31
CA ALA A 340 -11.28 15.49 21.77
C ALA A 340 -11.19 14.48 20.61
N TYR A 341 -11.87 14.79 19.49
CA TYR A 341 -11.92 13.92 18.33
C TYR A 341 -11.63 14.70 17.04
N ILE A 342 -10.91 14.04 16.13
CA ILE A 342 -10.66 14.54 14.77
C ILE A 342 -11.32 13.57 13.79
N PRO A 343 -12.16 14.06 12.86
CA PRO A 343 -12.76 13.20 11.86
C PRO A 343 -11.68 12.71 10.87
N ASP A 344 -11.54 11.40 10.75
CA ASP A 344 -10.75 10.75 9.71
C ASP A 344 -11.23 11.23 8.34
N ALA A 345 -10.32 11.75 7.52
CA ALA A 345 -10.65 12.33 6.22
C ALA A 345 -11.27 11.29 5.26
N LEU A 346 -10.91 10.01 5.42
CA LEU A 346 -11.35 8.91 4.57
C LEU A 346 -12.53 8.13 5.15
N SER A 347 -12.37 7.64 6.38
CA SER A 347 -13.40 6.78 6.99
C SER A 347 -14.50 7.57 7.68
N GLY A 348 -14.35 8.89 7.87
CA GLY A 348 -15.31 9.68 8.66
C GLY A 348 -15.34 9.34 10.15
N LYS A 349 -14.61 8.29 10.59
CA LYS A 349 -14.50 7.88 11.98
C LYS A 349 -13.93 9.03 12.81
N GLN A 350 -14.57 9.31 13.95
CA GLN A 350 -14.02 10.22 14.95
C GLN A 350 -12.83 9.54 15.63
N LEU A 351 -11.62 10.03 15.35
CA LEU A 351 -10.37 9.53 15.94
C LEU A 351 -10.09 10.33 17.20
N SER A 352 -9.89 9.66 18.33
CA SER A 352 -9.40 10.31 19.54
C SER A 352 -8.08 11.04 19.26
N THR A 353 -8.06 12.35 19.56
CA THR A 353 -6.93 13.24 19.26
C THR A 353 -5.62 12.79 19.91
N LEU A 354 -5.70 12.21 21.11
CA LEU A 354 -4.51 11.83 21.89
C LEU A 354 -4.09 10.37 21.71
N THR A 355 -5.01 9.47 21.34
CA THR A 355 -4.74 8.02 21.33
C THR A 355 -4.82 7.37 19.97
N GLU A 356 -5.63 7.90 19.04
CA GLU A 356 -5.82 7.31 17.71
C GLU A 356 -5.22 8.14 16.58
N CYS A 357 -4.97 9.44 16.81
CA CYS A 357 -4.26 10.29 15.86
C CYS A 357 -2.75 10.04 15.91
N VAL A 358 -2.09 10.23 14.76
CA VAL A 358 -0.63 10.08 14.66
C VAL A 358 0.04 11.15 15.53
N PRO A 359 0.97 10.79 16.43
CA PRO A 359 1.73 11.76 17.21
C PRO A 359 2.56 12.66 16.29
N ILE A 360 2.46 13.98 16.47
CA ILE A 360 3.23 14.94 15.67
C ILE A 360 4.55 15.26 16.40
N GLY A 361 5.66 14.90 15.76
CA GLY A 361 7.00 15.27 16.25
C GLY A 361 7.29 16.75 16.02
N VAL A 362 7.98 17.38 16.96
CA VAL A 362 8.35 18.80 16.90
C VAL A 362 9.83 18.94 17.22
N GLU A 363 10.53 19.68 16.38
CA GLU A 363 11.91 20.12 16.61
C GLU A 363 11.91 21.64 16.79
N GLY A 364 12.80 22.14 17.63
CA GLY A 364 12.81 23.55 17.98
C GLY A 364 14.19 24.11 18.23
N HIS A 365 14.36 25.37 17.88
CA HIS A 365 15.49 26.21 18.25
C HIS A 365 14.97 27.47 18.94
N ASP A 366 15.70 27.94 19.95
CA ASP A 366 15.40 29.23 20.55
C ASP A 366 15.64 30.36 19.53
N ALA A 367 15.21 31.55 19.87
CA ALA A 367 15.36 32.72 19.01
C ALA A 367 16.83 33.17 18.79
N ASN A 368 17.82 32.49 19.37
CA ASN A 368 19.25 32.68 19.12
C ASN A 368 19.87 31.47 18.38
N GLY A 369 19.07 30.49 17.96
CA GLY A 369 19.50 29.30 17.22
C GLY A 369 19.96 28.12 18.08
N LYS A 370 19.77 28.14 19.40
CA LYS A 370 20.12 27.01 20.29
C LYS A 370 19.02 25.94 20.27
N PRO A 371 19.33 24.63 20.16
CA PRO A 371 18.33 23.58 20.15
C PRO A 371 17.51 23.54 21.45
N LEU A 372 16.20 23.33 21.32
CA LEU A 372 15.22 23.18 22.40
C LEU A 372 14.95 21.71 22.69
N ALA A 373 14.64 21.39 23.94
CA ALA A 373 14.27 20.03 24.37
C ALA A 373 12.77 19.72 24.12
N VAL A 374 12.26 20.09 22.95
CA VAL A 374 10.89 19.80 22.51
C VAL A 374 10.93 18.64 21.51
N ARG A 375 10.00 17.69 21.64
CA ARG A 375 9.96 16.47 20.81
C ARG A 375 8.58 16.16 20.24
N ASP A 376 7.52 16.59 20.91
CA ASP A 376 6.12 16.26 20.62
C ASP A 376 5.17 17.35 21.17
N ALA A 377 3.87 17.18 20.95
CA ALA A 377 2.84 18.10 21.43
C ALA A 377 2.84 18.27 22.96
N ARG A 378 3.18 17.22 23.72
CA ARG A 378 3.19 17.25 25.20
C ARG A 378 4.34 18.07 25.75
N SER A 379 5.55 17.81 25.27
CA SER A 379 6.75 18.57 25.62
C SER A 379 6.68 20.01 25.12
N LEU A 380 6.07 20.25 23.95
CA LEU A 380 5.76 21.59 23.46
C LEU A 380 4.80 22.33 24.41
N CYS A 381 3.74 21.67 24.88
CA CYS A 381 2.79 22.25 25.84
C CYS A 381 3.47 22.70 27.15
N ALA A 382 4.33 21.84 27.70
CA ALA A 382 5.09 22.15 28.91
C ALA A 382 6.03 23.34 28.69
N TRP A 383 6.80 23.32 27.59
CA TRP A 383 7.73 24.41 27.26
C TRP A 383 7.02 25.75 27.03
N LEU A 384 5.85 25.75 26.38
CA LEU A 384 5.03 26.96 26.20
C LEU A 384 4.54 27.53 27.54
N HIS A 385 4.22 26.69 28.53
CA HIS A 385 3.90 27.17 29.87
C HIS A 385 5.10 27.82 30.55
N ASP A 386 6.30 27.25 30.40
CA ASP A 386 7.54 27.81 30.95
C ASP A 386 7.91 29.17 30.33
N LEU A 387 7.56 29.38 29.06
CA LEU A 387 7.76 30.66 28.36
C LEU A 387 7.07 31.84 29.04
N ARG A 388 6.05 31.62 29.88
CA ARG A 388 5.42 32.71 30.66
C ARG A 388 6.43 33.47 31.52
N SER A 389 7.51 32.82 31.95
CA SER A 389 8.59 33.42 32.74
C SER A 389 9.78 33.93 31.91
N SER A 390 9.73 33.76 30.59
CA SER A 390 10.79 34.14 29.66
C SER A 390 10.64 35.59 29.19
N ALA A 391 11.76 36.22 28.83
CA ALA A 391 11.77 37.53 28.16
C ALA A 391 11.18 37.47 26.73
N ARG A 392 11.20 36.28 26.09
CA ARG A 392 10.61 36.04 24.76
C ARG A 392 9.54 34.96 24.90
N THR A 393 8.28 35.36 24.72
CA THR A 393 7.09 34.53 24.94
C THR A 393 6.46 33.98 23.66
N CYS A 394 7.06 34.26 22.50
CA CYS A 394 6.48 33.98 21.19
C CYS A 394 7.28 32.92 20.43
N ALA A 395 6.58 31.98 19.80
CA ALA A 395 7.14 30.91 18.98
C ALA A 395 6.43 30.83 17.62
N LEU A 396 7.19 30.51 16.58
CA LEU A 396 6.71 30.36 15.22
C LEU A 396 7.05 28.95 14.73
N LEU A 397 6.00 28.19 14.41
CA LEU A 397 6.08 26.85 13.86
C LEU A 397 5.88 26.88 12.35
N THR A 398 6.91 26.49 11.60
CA THR A 398 6.83 26.40 10.14
C THR A 398 6.82 24.95 9.68
N ALA A 399 5.93 24.63 8.76
CA ALA A 399 5.92 23.32 8.11
C ALA A 399 5.26 23.37 6.74
N GLY A 400 5.61 22.40 5.90
CA GLY A 400 5.02 22.21 4.58
C GLY A 400 3.50 22.03 4.59
N PRO A 401 2.88 22.03 3.40
CA PRO A 401 1.46 21.75 3.27
C PRO A 401 1.15 20.35 3.81
N ALA A 402 -0.04 20.18 4.41
CA ALA A 402 -0.52 18.88 4.89
C ALA A 402 0.45 18.18 5.88
N ALA A 403 1.29 18.93 6.61
CA ALA A 403 2.26 18.36 7.55
C ALA A 403 1.67 18.03 8.93
N GLY A 404 0.40 18.36 9.18
CA GLY A 404 -0.27 18.13 10.47
C GLY A 404 -0.28 19.31 11.44
N LYS A 405 -0.02 20.55 10.99
CA LYS A 405 -0.03 21.77 11.83
C LYS A 405 -1.32 21.93 12.66
N THR A 406 -2.48 21.88 12.01
CA THR A 406 -3.80 21.98 12.66
C THR A 406 -4.08 20.81 13.61
N TRP A 407 -3.60 19.61 13.29
CA TRP A 407 -3.72 18.44 14.18
C TRP A 407 -2.86 18.60 15.42
N LEU A 408 -1.64 19.14 15.27
CA LEU A 408 -0.79 19.52 16.38
C LEU A 408 -1.47 20.55 17.27
N MET A 409 -2.18 21.55 16.72
CA MET A 409 -2.95 22.51 17.54
C MET A 409 -4.00 21.81 18.41
N SER A 410 -4.74 20.83 17.85
CA SER A 410 -5.74 20.08 18.61
C SER A 410 -5.10 19.18 19.68
N GLN A 411 -3.98 18.51 19.37
CA GLN A 411 -3.21 17.74 20.36
C GLN A 411 -2.68 18.66 21.48
N LEU A 412 -2.20 19.85 21.13
CA LEU A 412 -1.68 20.84 22.07
C LEU A 412 -2.80 21.34 23.01
N ILE A 413 -3.98 21.65 22.49
CA ILE A 413 -5.15 22.03 23.30
C ILE A 413 -5.50 20.91 24.27
N MET A 414 -5.60 19.66 23.79
CA MET A 414 -5.94 18.52 24.65
C MET A 414 -4.88 18.26 25.73
N HIS A 415 -3.59 18.47 25.44
CA HIS A 415 -2.54 18.41 26.45
C HIS A 415 -2.60 19.57 27.45
N ALA A 416 -2.90 20.79 26.99
CA ALA A 416 -3.10 21.94 27.87
C ALA A 416 -4.25 21.69 28.84
N LEU A 417 -5.38 21.16 28.35
CA LEU A 417 -6.52 20.77 29.18
C LEU A 417 -6.13 19.71 30.22
N GLY A 418 -5.40 18.66 29.83
CA GLY A 418 -4.93 17.61 30.75
C GLY A 418 -3.81 18.04 31.71
N GLN A 419 -3.20 19.22 31.51
CA GLN A 419 -2.31 19.89 32.46
C GLN A 419 -3.09 20.79 33.44
N VAL A 420 -4.21 21.38 33.02
CA VAL A 420 -5.11 22.12 33.93
C VAL A 420 -5.62 21.22 35.05
N ASP A 421 -5.90 19.96 34.73
CA ASP A 421 -6.38 18.97 35.69
C ASP A 421 -5.28 18.48 36.68
N ARG A 422 -3.99 18.74 36.42
CA ARG A 422 -2.83 18.23 37.21
C ARG A 422 -2.01 19.32 37.91
N LEU A 423 -1.78 20.47 37.28
CA LEU A 423 -0.94 21.55 37.81
C LEU A 423 -1.64 22.38 38.90
N ALA A 424 -2.95 22.26 39.03
CA ALA A 424 -3.71 22.89 40.11
C ALA A 424 -3.32 22.34 41.50
N GLU A 425 -2.69 21.17 41.57
CA GLU A 425 -2.35 20.48 42.83
C GLU A 425 -0.89 20.66 43.27
N ASP A 426 0.09 20.83 42.35
CA ASP A 426 1.52 20.67 42.67
C ASP A 426 2.35 21.96 42.86
N ASP A 427 2.06 23.07 42.16
CA ASP A 427 3.02 24.21 42.06
C ASP A 427 2.40 25.61 42.29
N GLY A 428 1.11 25.68 42.64
CA GLY A 428 0.40 26.93 42.97
C GLY A 428 0.25 27.96 41.83
N ARG A 429 0.76 27.66 40.63
CA ARG A 429 0.63 28.52 39.43
C ARG A 429 -0.62 28.14 38.66
N GLU A 430 -1.52 29.11 38.47
CA GLU A 430 -2.70 28.85 37.66
C GLU A 430 -2.33 28.64 36.17
N PRO A 431 -2.87 27.59 35.53
CA PRO A 431 -2.49 27.20 34.17
C PRO A 431 -3.06 28.14 33.11
N LEU A 432 -2.38 28.21 31.96
CA LEU A 432 -2.76 29.09 30.86
C LEU A 432 -4.13 28.69 30.28
N VAL A 433 -4.90 29.69 29.85
CA VAL A 433 -6.18 29.51 29.16
C VAL A 433 -5.90 29.47 27.66
N PRO A 434 -6.08 28.31 26.99
CA PRO A 434 -5.87 28.21 25.56
C PRO A 434 -6.96 28.97 24.79
N VAL A 435 -6.54 29.74 23.78
CA VAL A 435 -7.40 30.47 22.85
C VAL A 435 -6.92 30.21 21.42
N LEU A 436 -7.73 29.52 20.63
CA LEU A 436 -7.44 29.22 19.23
C LEU A 436 -8.04 30.30 18.31
N VAL A 437 -7.19 30.91 17.49
CA VAL A 437 -7.58 31.88 16.46
C VAL A 437 -7.07 31.38 15.12
N ARG A 438 -7.98 31.10 14.18
CA ARG A 438 -7.62 30.71 12.81
C ARG A 438 -7.44 31.95 11.96
N ALA A 439 -6.30 32.09 11.28
CA ALA A 439 -6.05 33.27 10.46
C ALA A 439 -7.06 33.41 9.31
N GLU A 440 -7.52 32.28 8.75
CA GLU A 440 -8.61 32.21 7.76
C GLU A 440 -9.91 32.88 8.28
N GLN A 441 -10.28 32.62 9.54
CA GLN A 441 -11.47 33.25 10.13
C GLN A 441 -11.24 34.73 10.44
N LEU A 442 -10.02 35.09 10.82
CA LEU A 442 -9.65 36.48 11.11
C LEU A 442 -9.71 37.34 9.84
N GLN A 443 -9.15 36.87 8.72
CA GLN A 443 -9.23 37.60 7.45
C GLN A 443 -10.68 37.79 6.97
N LYS A 444 -11.54 36.77 7.13
CA LYS A 444 -12.96 36.87 6.77
C LYS A 444 -13.67 37.97 7.56
N ARG A 445 -13.39 38.08 8.87
CA ARG A 445 -13.98 39.12 9.73
C ARG A 445 -13.41 40.50 9.43
N LEU A 446 -12.12 40.60 9.11
CA LEU A 446 -11.52 41.86 8.64
C LEU A 446 -12.22 42.36 7.38
N ALA A 447 -12.56 41.46 6.45
CA ALA A 447 -13.30 41.80 5.24
C ALA A 447 -14.76 42.20 5.53
N GLU A 448 -15.45 41.48 6.42
CA GLU A 448 -16.87 41.73 6.74
C GLU A 448 -17.10 42.95 7.66
N GLN A 449 -16.15 43.25 8.55
CA GLN A 449 -16.32 44.22 9.64
C GLN A 449 -15.10 45.16 9.81
N GLY A 450 -14.45 45.52 8.71
CA GLY A 450 -13.19 46.30 8.71
C GLY A 450 -13.19 47.53 9.64
N ALA A 451 -14.27 48.32 9.66
CA ALA A 451 -14.37 49.50 10.51
C ALA A 451 -14.21 49.22 12.02
N ALA A 452 -14.65 48.05 12.49
CA ALA A 452 -14.50 47.65 13.90
C ALA A 452 -13.05 47.26 14.23
N PHE A 453 -12.32 46.68 13.27
CA PHE A 453 -10.91 46.32 13.42
C PHE A 453 -9.98 47.51 13.20
N ASP A 454 -10.32 48.44 12.31
CA ASP A 454 -9.56 49.67 12.08
C ASP A 454 -9.60 50.59 13.32
N ALA A 455 -10.70 50.55 14.08
CA ALA A 455 -10.83 51.27 15.35
C ALA A 455 -10.14 50.56 16.54
N ALA A 456 -9.68 49.31 16.37
CA ALA A 456 -9.13 48.49 17.44
C ALA A 456 -7.62 48.27 17.26
N ASN A 457 -6.85 48.55 18.33
CA ASN A 457 -5.41 48.29 18.33
C ASN A 457 -5.07 46.81 18.44
N ASP A 458 -5.98 45.94 18.88
CA ASP A 458 -5.79 44.50 19.02
C ASP A 458 -6.90 43.76 18.26
N TRP A 459 -6.51 43.10 17.18
CA TRP A 459 -7.46 42.42 16.30
C TRP A 459 -7.94 41.10 16.89
N VAL A 460 -7.19 40.48 17.81
CA VAL A 460 -7.64 39.30 18.53
C VAL A 460 -8.72 39.70 19.54
N ASP A 461 -8.51 40.75 20.34
CA ASP A 461 -9.53 41.26 21.28
C ASP A 461 -10.80 41.71 20.54
N ALA A 462 -10.66 42.47 19.45
CA ALA A 462 -11.79 42.88 18.61
C ALA A 462 -12.53 41.66 18.04
N GLY A 463 -11.80 40.68 17.52
CA GLY A 463 -12.35 39.44 17.01
C GLY A 463 -13.13 38.65 18.08
N LEU A 464 -12.58 38.53 19.29
CA LEU A 464 -13.24 37.85 20.41
C LEU A 464 -14.51 38.58 20.83
N LYS A 465 -14.48 39.91 20.91
CA LYS A 465 -15.64 40.74 21.27
C LYS A 465 -16.82 40.56 20.30
N LEU A 466 -16.51 40.34 19.03
CA LEU A 466 -17.52 40.17 17.98
C LEU A 466 -18.15 38.77 17.97
N THR A 467 -17.50 37.75 18.54
CA THR A 467 -17.98 36.37 18.44
C THR A 467 -18.32 35.67 19.73
N CYS A 468 -17.78 36.13 20.86
CA CYS A 468 -18.09 35.56 22.15
C CYS A 468 -19.34 36.22 22.74
N ALA A 469 -20.15 35.45 23.46
CA ALA A 469 -21.19 36.02 24.31
C ALA A 469 -20.55 36.96 25.36
N PRO A 470 -21.22 38.03 25.83
CA PRO A 470 -20.60 39.02 26.71
C PRO A 470 -19.90 38.45 27.96
N PRO A 471 -20.47 37.47 28.69
CA PRO A 471 -19.80 36.84 29.84
C PRO A 471 -18.52 36.06 29.44
N HIS A 472 -18.57 35.36 28.31
CA HIS A 472 -17.43 34.60 27.78
C HIS A 472 -16.31 35.53 27.33
N TYR A 473 -16.66 36.62 26.62
CA TYR A 473 -15.71 37.65 26.23
C TYR A 473 -15.05 38.31 27.44
N ALA A 474 -15.83 38.67 28.48
CA ALA A 474 -15.31 39.28 29.69
C ALA A 474 -14.26 38.38 30.39
N MET A 475 -14.53 37.08 30.49
CA MET A 475 -13.58 36.09 31.04
C MET A 475 -12.30 36.03 30.20
N LEU A 476 -12.40 35.89 28.87
CA LEU A 476 -11.23 35.82 27.99
C LEU A 476 -10.40 37.11 28.05
N ARG A 477 -11.06 38.27 28.08
CA ARG A 477 -10.42 39.57 28.20
C ARG A 477 -9.70 39.73 29.55
N ALA A 478 -10.29 39.26 30.64
CA ALA A 478 -9.64 39.25 31.95
C ALA A 478 -8.38 38.34 31.93
N ALA A 479 -8.47 37.15 31.35
CA ALA A 479 -7.33 36.26 31.19
C ALA A 479 -6.22 36.88 30.32
N MET A 480 -6.57 37.61 29.25
CA MET A 480 -5.60 38.38 28.46
C MET A 480 -4.94 39.47 29.31
N HIS A 481 -5.71 40.26 30.07
CA HIS A 481 -5.16 41.32 30.92
C HIS A 481 -4.17 40.77 31.98
N GLU A 482 -4.44 39.59 32.54
CA GLU A 482 -3.56 38.91 33.50
C GLU A 482 -2.38 38.16 32.86
N ARG A 483 -2.24 38.20 31.52
CA ARG A 483 -1.24 37.44 30.74
C ARG A 483 -1.29 35.95 31.05
N ARG A 484 -2.50 35.42 31.16
CA ARG A 484 -2.79 34.01 31.43
C ARG A 484 -3.29 33.27 30.19
N VAL A 485 -3.18 33.86 29.01
CA VAL A 485 -3.63 33.25 27.76
C VAL A 485 -2.47 32.55 27.05
N LEU A 486 -2.75 31.33 26.58
CA LEU A 486 -1.97 30.67 25.55
C LEU A 486 -2.68 30.92 24.21
N LEU A 487 -2.16 31.87 23.43
CA LEU A 487 -2.74 32.25 22.15
C LEU A 487 -2.17 31.36 21.04
N LEU A 488 -3.04 30.56 20.42
CA LEU A 488 -2.71 29.67 19.31
C LEU A 488 -3.24 30.32 18.02
N LEU A 489 -2.33 30.83 17.19
CA LEU A 489 -2.64 31.41 15.88
C LEU A 489 -2.35 30.38 14.79
N ASP A 490 -3.38 29.72 14.28
CA ASP A 490 -3.23 28.66 13.29
C ASP A 490 -3.36 29.20 11.85
N GLY A 491 -2.37 28.88 11.02
CA GLY A 491 -2.40 29.06 9.57
C GLY A 491 -2.21 30.49 9.09
N LEU A 492 -1.16 31.21 9.51
CA LEU A 492 -0.88 32.57 9.02
C LEU A 492 -0.81 32.64 7.48
N ASP A 493 -0.33 31.57 6.85
CA ASP A 493 -0.29 31.42 5.39
C ASP A 493 -1.65 31.22 4.71
N GLU A 494 -2.72 31.05 5.50
CA GLU A 494 -4.12 30.91 5.07
C GLU A 494 -4.90 32.22 5.25
N ALA A 495 -4.22 33.32 5.56
CA ALA A 495 -4.80 34.65 5.74
C ALA A 495 -5.11 35.41 4.42
N GLY A 496 -4.92 34.78 3.27
CA GLY A 496 -5.26 35.36 1.96
C GLY A 496 -4.59 36.71 1.71
N ALA A 497 -5.34 37.67 1.17
CA ALA A 497 -4.87 39.04 0.90
C ALA A 497 -4.44 39.81 2.16
N GLU A 498 -4.98 39.45 3.33
CA GLU A 498 -4.70 40.10 4.61
C GLU A 498 -3.45 39.53 5.32
N ARG A 499 -2.79 38.53 4.72
CA ARG A 499 -1.61 37.86 5.31
C ARG A 499 -0.54 38.82 5.81
N ALA A 500 -0.08 39.73 4.96
CA ALA A 500 0.99 40.67 5.33
C ALA A 500 0.57 41.59 6.50
N ARG A 501 -0.69 42.01 6.54
CA ARG A 501 -1.23 42.86 7.61
C ARG A 501 -1.36 42.08 8.92
N ILE A 502 -1.83 40.83 8.87
CA ILE A 502 -1.94 39.95 10.04
C ILE A 502 -0.54 39.59 10.57
N GLU A 503 0.41 39.21 9.73
CA GLU A 503 1.80 38.92 10.13
C GLU A 503 2.43 40.12 10.84
N LYS A 504 2.28 41.32 10.27
CA LYS A 504 2.72 42.57 10.89
C LYS A 504 2.04 42.84 12.24
N HIS A 505 0.72 42.63 12.33
CA HIS A 505 -0.02 42.80 13.58
C HIS A 505 0.48 41.84 14.68
N VAL A 506 0.77 40.59 14.33
CA VAL A 506 1.32 39.61 15.26
C VAL A 506 2.68 40.06 15.79
N ALA A 507 3.58 40.47 14.90
CA ALA A 507 4.94 40.88 15.25
C ALA A 507 5.00 42.20 16.04
N GLU A 508 4.24 43.22 15.63
CA GLU A 508 4.36 44.59 16.15
C GLU A 508 3.37 44.92 17.27
N VAL A 509 2.22 44.22 17.35
CA VAL A 509 1.17 44.53 18.32
C VAL A 509 1.00 43.42 19.35
N LEU A 510 0.85 42.15 18.91
CA LEU A 510 0.57 41.06 19.85
C LEU A 510 1.81 40.62 20.63
N ALA A 511 2.96 40.45 19.95
CA ALA A 511 4.18 39.98 20.60
C ALA A 511 4.66 40.90 21.75
N PRO A 512 4.63 42.24 21.64
CA PRO A 512 5.01 43.13 22.75
C PRO A 512 4.11 43.06 24.00
N LYS A 513 2.90 42.50 23.89
CA LYS A 513 1.99 42.40 25.06
C LYS A 513 2.44 41.36 26.09
N GLY A 514 3.36 40.47 25.73
CA GLY A 514 3.92 39.46 26.63
C GLY A 514 2.99 38.28 26.90
N PHE A 515 2.03 38.00 26.00
CA PHE A 515 1.28 36.75 26.01
C PHE A 515 2.15 35.60 25.49
N VAL A 516 1.84 34.37 25.90
CA VAL A 516 2.45 33.20 25.26
C VAL A 516 1.74 32.98 23.94
N ILE A 517 2.49 33.07 22.83
CA ILE A 517 1.94 32.97 21.48
C ILE A 517 2.64 31.83 20.73
N LEU A 518 1.86 30.94 20.13
CA LEU A 518 2.33 29.99 19.12
C LEU A 518 1.63 30.31 17.80
N CYS A 519 2.41 30.66 16.78
CA CYS A 519 1.92 30.86 15.42
C CYS A 519 2.30 29.67 14.55
N THR A 520 1.41 29.23 13.66
CA THR A 520 1.76 28.25 12.62
C THR A 520 1.73 28.90 11.24
N SER A 521 2.68 28.53 10.38
CA SER A 521 2.72 29.01 9.00
C SER A 521 3.44 28.04 8.05
N ARG A 522 3.37 28.31 6.75
CA ARG A 522 4.30 27.73 5.76
C ARG A 522 5.55 28.60 5.67
N PRO A 523 6.74 28.02 5.38
CA PRO A 523 7.94 28.81 5.07
C PRO A 523 7.74 29.73 3.85
N ALA A 524 7.00 29.26 2.84
CA ALA A 524 6.79 30.00 1.60
C ALA A 524 5.98 31.28 1.82
N GLY A 525 6.57 32.42 1.44
CA GLY A 525 5.94 33.73 1.48
C GLY A 525 5.82 34.35 2.88
N LEU A 526 6.49 33.80 3.88
CA LEU A 526 6.52 34.32 5.25
C LEU A 526 7.51 35.49 5.36
N ASP A 527 7.12 36.58 6.01
CA ASP A 527 8.05 37.67 6.31
C ASP A 527 8.99 37.28 7.46
N GLU A 528 10.09 36.62 7.12
CA GLU A 528 11.08 36.14 8.09
C GLU A 528 11.67 37.26 8.99
N ALA A 529 11.71 38.50 8.49
CA ALA A 529 12.27 39.63 9.23
C ALA A 529 11.36 40.02 10.41
N GLY A 530 10.05 40.03 10.21
CA GLY A 530 9.06 40.33 11.25
C GLY A 530 9.09 39.33 12.42
N PHE A 531 9.50 38.09 12.16
CA PHE A 531 9.56 37.02 13.16
C PHE A 531 10.97 36.71 13.69
N ALA A 532 11.96 37.57 13.46
CA ALA A 532 13.34 37.35 13.92
C ALA A 532 13.46 37.15 15.45
N GLY A 533 12.56 37.76 16.23
CA GLY A 533 12.53 37.62 17.70
C GLY A 533 11.82 36.38 18.24
N PHE A 534 11.23 35.55 17.38
CA PHE A 534 10.44 34.38 17.77
C PHE A 534 11.31 33.13 17.87
N HIS A 535 10.99 32.25 18.82
CA HIS A 535 11.56 30.90 18.83
C HIS A 535 11.09 30.12 17.60
N ARG A 536 11.97 29.33 16.98
CA ARG A 536 11.70 28.67 15.70
C ARG A 536 11.43 27.19 15.90
N LEU A 537 10.25 26.75 15.47
CA LEU A 537 9.80 25.37 15.55
C LEU A 537 9.55 24.82 14.14
N THR A 538 9.81 23.53 13.96
CA THR A 538 9.52 22.79 12.73
C THR A 538 8.91 21.44 13.08
N LEU A 539 8.09 20.89 12.20
CA LEU A 539 7.57 19.54 12.39
C LEU A 539 8.63 18.51 12.01
N ALA A 540 8.88 17.57 12.92
CA ALA A 540 9.78 16.46 12.69
C ALA A 540 9.08 15.40 11.84
N PRO A 541 9.78 14.75 10.89
CA PRO A 541 9.26 13.55 10.24
C PRO A 541 9.02 12.43 11.26
N LEU A 542 8.20 11.46 10.90
CA LEU A 542 8.13 10.21 11.66
C LEU A 542 9.34 9.32 11.32
N SER A 543 9.97 8.76 12.36
CA SER A 543 10.92 7.66 12.19
C SER A 543 10.20 6.37 11.77
N ASP A 544 10.94 5.40 11.24
CA ASP A 544 10.37 4.10 10.89
C ASP A 544 9.82 3.39 12.15
N GLU A 545 10.51 3.50 13.28
CA GLU A 545 10.06 2.97 14.57
C GLU A 545 8.74 3.61 15.03
N GLN A 546 8.59 4.93 14.87
CA GLN A 546 7.35 5.64 15.20
C GLN A 546 6.20 5.23 14.27
N GLN A 547 6.47 5.07 12.98
CA GLN A 547 5.48 4.58 12.01
C GLN A 547 5.03 3.15 12.38
N GLU A 548 5.97 2.25 12.69
CA GLU A 548 5.66 0.87 13.08
C GLU A 548 4.87 0.77 14.37
N ALA A 549 5.29 1.51 15.41
CA ALA A 549 4.57 1.55 16.68
C ALA A 549 3.12 2.02 16.48
N PHE A 550 2.93 3.09 15.70
CA PHE A 550 1.60 3.61 15.41
C PHE A 550 0.74 2.61 14.61
N LEU A 551 1.31 1.93 13.62
CA LEU A 551 0.59 0.90 12.84
C LEU A 551 0.11 -0.23 13.74
N THR A 552 0.96 -0.71 14.65
CA THR A 552 0.60 -1.75 15.62
C THR A 552 -0.54 -1.28 16.52
N THR A 553 -0.47 -0.07 17.08
CA THR A 553 -1.55 0.49 17.92
C THR A 553 -2.87 0.61 17.18
N ARG A 554 -2.85 1.05 15.91
CA ARG A 554 -4.08 1.38 15.17
C ARG A 554 -4.71 0.17 14.47
N LEU A 555 -3.90 -0.80 14.02
CA LEU A 555 -4.34 -1.89 13.15
C LEU A 555 -4.13 -3.29 13.74
N GLY A 556 -3.39 -3.42 14.85
CA GLY A 556 -2.95 -4.69 15.42
C GLY A 556 -1.79 -5.32 14.64
N ASP A 557 -1.06 -6.23 15.29
CA ASP A 557 0.23 -6.76 14.80
C ASP A 557 0.16 -7.42 13.42
N LYS A 558 -0.90 -8.20 13.17
CA LYS A 558 -1.06 -8.94 11.91
C LYS A 558 -1.17 -8.00 10.70
N ARG A 559 -2.00 -6.95 10.82
CA ARG A 559 -2.21 -5.98 9.72
C ARG A 559 -1.06 -4.99 9.62
N ALA A 560 -0.51 -4.56 10.76
CA ALA A 560 0.69 -3.74 10.80
C ALA A 560 1.84 -4.41 10.04
N SER A 561 2.09 -5.70 10.29
CA SER A 561 3.15 -6.47 9.62
C SER A 561 2.98 -6.54 8.10
N ALA A 562 1.74 -6.69 7.60
CA ALA A 562 1.47 -6.68 6.17
C ALA A 562 1.79 -5.30 5.54
N LEU A 563 1.49 -4.21 6.26
CA LEU A 563 1.73 -2.84 5.81
C LEU A 563 3.20 -2.42 5.87
N LYS A 564 4.01 -2.97 6.78
CA LYS A 564 5.44 -2.64 6.90
C LYS A 564 6.17 -2.78 5.56
N SER A 565 5.98 -3.91 4.90
CA SER A 565 6.59 -4.16 3.57
C SER A 565 6.08 -3.17 2.52
N TYR A 566 4.78 -2.87 2.52
CA TYR A 566 4.18 -1.93 1.58
C TYR A 566 4.71 -0.49 1.77
N LEU A 567 4.73 0.01 3.01
CA LEU A 567 5.26 1.34 3.34
C LEU A 567 6.74 1.47 2.94
N ARG A 568 7.52 0.41 3.20
CA ARG A 568 8.94 0.38 2.89
C ARG A 568 9.20 0.29 1.38
N ASP A 569 8.47 -0.53 0.66
CA ASP A 569 8.83 -0.96 -0.70
C ASP A 569 8.05 -0.25 -1.80
N LYS A 570 6.85 0.26 -1.51
CA LYS A 570 5.90 0.78 -2.52
C LYS A 570 5.65 2.27 -2.41
N VAL A 571 5.62 2.81 -1.20
CA VAL A 571 5.31 4.23 -0.98
C VAL A 571 6.44 5.13 -1.53
N PRO A 572 6.10 6.20 -2.27
CA PRO A 572 7.09 7.10 -2.85
C PRO A 572 8.00 7.75 -1.81
N LEU A 573 9.17 8.18 -2.26
CA LEU A 573 10.01 9.11 -1.51
C LEU A 573 9.58 10.53 -1.85
N ASP A 574 9.43 11.38 -0.85
CA ASP A 574 9.31 12.81 -1.06
C ASP A 574 10.68 13.36 -1.51
N ALA A 575 10.68 14.06 -2.65
CA ALA A 575 11.87 14.72 -3.21
C ALA A 575 12.06 16.15 -2.67
N GLY A 576 11.15 16.65 -1.83
CA GLY A 576 10.95 18.08 -1.57
C GLY A 576 11.41 18.64 -0.22
N GLY A 577 12.38 18.04 0.47
CA GLY A 577 13.01 18.71 1.63
C GLY A 577 14.05 19.74 1.20
N GLU A 578 14.06 20.94 1.81
CA GLU A 578 15.08 22.00 1.62
C GLU A 578 16.54 21.51 1.78
N ALA A 579 16.74 20.34 2.41
CA ALA A 579 18.05 19.76 2.71
C ALA A 579 18.45 18.53 1.85
N GLY A 580 17.70 18.17 0.82
CA GLY A 580 18.07 17.04 -0.07
C GLY A 580 18.05 15.64 0.58
N THR A 581 17.46 15.50 1.77
CA THR A 581 17.22 14.22 2.46
C THR A 581 15.92 13.59 1.95
N LYS A 582 16.03 12.50 1.18
CA LYS A 582 14.88 11.72 0.70
C LYS A 582 14.26 10.94 1.87
N ARG A 583 12.98 11.18 2.15
CA ARG A 583 12.19 10.45 3.16
C ARG A 583 10.94 9.88 2.51
N ARG A 584 10.36 8.80 3.06
CA ARG A 584 9.08 8.28 2.56
C ARG A 584 8.00 9.33 2.76
N VAL A 585 7.05 9.41 1.82
CA VAL A 585 5.89 10.30 1.95
C VAL A 585 5.09 9.99 3.23
N THR A 586 5.12 8.75 3.73
CA THR A 586 4.50 8.34 5.01
C THR A 586 5.27 8.75 6.26
N ALA A 587 6.46 9.34 6.13
CA ALA A 587 7.06 10.08 7.22
C ALA A 587 6.23 11.33 7.58
N ASN A 588 5.33 11.77 6.69
CA ASN A 588 4.29 12.73 7.00
C ASN A 588 3.14 12.04 7.79
N PRO A 589 2.78 12.55 8.99
CA PRO A 589 1.70 12.00 9.80
C PRO A 589 0.34 11.87 9.12
N LEU A 590 -0.05 12.83 8.27
CA LEU A 590 -1.33 12.75 7.54
C LEU A 590 -1.31 11.59 6.55
N MET A 591 -0.17 11.35 5.91
CA MET A 591 -0.01 10.27 4.94
C MET A 591 0.00 8.89 5.60
N LEU A 592 0.65 8.75 6.76
CA LEU A 592 0.56 7.52 7.54
C LEU A 592 -0.87 7.25 8.00
N SER A 593 -1.55 8.28 8.53
CA SER A 593 -2.96 8.19 8.93
C SER A 593 -3.85 7.75 7.76
N MET A 594 -3.66 8.35 6.59
CA MET A 594 -4.38 7.98 5.36
C MET A 594 -4.18 6.50 4.99
N VAL A 595 -2.94 6.01 5.00
CA VAL A 595 -2.64 4.59 4.71
C VAL A 595 -3.32 3.66 5.73
N CYS A 596 -3.31 4.02 7.01
CA CYS A 596 -4.01 3.27 8.04
C CYS A 596 -5.52 3.22 7.75
N SER A 597 -6.13 4.34 7.38
CA SER A 597 -7.56 4.42 7.07
C SER A 597 -7.93 3.59 5.84
N ILE A 598 -7.12 3.62 4.79
CA ILE A 598 -7.29 2.74 3.63
C ILE A 598 -7.24 1.27 4.03
N ALA A 599 -6.28 0.90 4.90
CA ALA A 599 -6.23 -0.46 5.42
C ALA A 599 -7.53 -0.82 6.15
N GLN A 600 -8.02 0.05 7.03
CA GLN A 600 -9.30 -0.19 7.71
C GLN A 600 -10.49 -0.28 6.77
N LEU A 601 -10.53 0.50 5.69
CA LEU A 601 -11.60 0.44 4.69
C LEU A 601 -11.54 -0.86 3.85
N ARG A 602 -10.34 -1.42 3.64
CA ARG A 602 -10.12 -2.67 2.91
C ARG A 602 -10.12 -3.90 3.83
N VAL A 603 -11.13 -4.07 4.67
CA VAL A 603 -11.29 -5.33 5.44
C VAL A 603 -11.71 -6.46 4.49
N GLY A 604 -10.92 -7.54 4.45
CA GLY A 604 -11.18 -8.70 3.59
C GLY A 604 -10.70 -8.57 2.14
N ILE A 605 -10.03 -7.47 1.80
CA ILE A 605 -9.40 -7.22 0.50
C ILE A 605 -7.91 -6.99 0.73
N ASP A 606 -7.06 -7.47 -0.18
CA ASP A 606 -5.62 -7.24 -0.10
C ASP A 606 -5.29 -5.73 -0.12
N MET A 607 -4.20 -5.38 0.55
CA MET A 607 -3.69 -4.01 0.52
C MET A 607 -3.36 -3.59 -0.93
N PRO A 608 -3.45 -2.29 -1.26
CA PRO A 608 -3.04 -1.79 -2.57
C PRO A 608 -1.67 -2.34 -2.93
N THR A 609 -1.48 -2.76 -4.17
CA THR A 609 -0.18 -3.25 -4.66
C THR A 609 0.66 -2.14 -5.30
N THR A 610 0.00 -1.02 -5.63
CA THR A 610 0.55 0.17 -6.28
C THR A 610 0.13 1.44 -5.54
N THR A 611 0.93 2.50 -5.69
CA THR A 611 0.58 3.82 -5.10
C THR A 611 -0.65 4.44 -5.77
N ALA A 612 -0.89 4.15 -7.05
CA ALA A 612 -2.10 4.63 -7.74
C ALA A 612 -3.38 4.06 -7.11
N GLU A 613 -3.42 2.74 -6.84
CA GLU A 613 -4.55 2.11 -6.14
C GLU A 613 -4.77 2.69 -4.73
N LEU A 614 -3.71 3.12 -4.05
CA LEU A 614 -3.80 3.79 -2.75
C LEU A 614 -4.57 5.10 -2.86
N TYR A 615 -4.16 5.98 -3.79
CA TYR A 615 -4.80 7.28 -3.97
C TYR A 615 -6.16 7.17 -4.65
N GLU A 616 -6.40 6.14 -5.46
CA GLU A 616 -7.71 5.82 -6.03
C GLU A 616 -8.72 5.53 -4.93
N VAL A 617 -8.39 4.61 -4.02
CA VAL A 617 -9.25 4.29 -2.89
C VAL A 617 -9.42 5.49 -1.97
N ALA A 618 -8.36 6.25 -1.75
CA ALA A 618 -8.42 7.46 -0.95
C ALA A 618 -9.40 8.49 -1.55
N ALA A 619 -9.22 8.81 -2.84
CA ALA A 619 -10.05 9.76 -3.55
C ALA A 619 -11.51 9.32 -3.63
N GLY A 620 -11.75 8.04 -3.92
CA GLY A 620 -13.10 7.48 -3.96
C GLY A 620 -13.82 7.56 -2.62
N ALA A 621 -13.14 7.26 -1.50
CA ALA A 621 -13.71 7.38 -0.16
C ALA A 621 -14.04 8.85 0.20
N MET A 622 -13.11 9.77 -0.06
CA MET A 622 -13.32 11.21 0.17
C MET A 622 -14.47 11.78 -0.65
N GLN A 623 -14.62 11.36 -1.92
CA GLN A 623 -15.73 11.80 -2.76
C GLN A 623 -17.07 11.25 -2.26
N LYS A 624 -17.16 9.98 -1.85
CA LYS A 624 -18.39 9.40 -1.30
C LYS A 624 -18.87 10.12 -0.04
N ARG A 625 -17.94 10.63 0.77
CA ARG A 625 -18.25 11.37 2.01
C ARG A 625 -18.85 12.76 1.78
N SER A 626 -18.67 13.37 0.60
CA SER A 626 -19.19 14.71 0.30
C SER A 626 -20.71 14.88 0.50
N GLY A 627 -21.47 13.78 0.64
CA GLY A 627 -22.91 13.77 0.92
C GLY A 627 -23.79 14.24 -0.25
N ALA A 628 -23.21 14.93 -1.23
CA ALA A 628 -23.80 15.25 -2.52
C ALA A 628 -23.18 14.33 -3.58
N ALA A 629 -24.00 13.71 -4.42
CA ALA A 629 -23.50 12.99 -5.57
C ALA A 629 -22.80 13.99 -6.50
N VAL A 630 -21.48 14.15 -6.37
CA VAL A 630 -20.66 14.96 -7.28
C VAL A 630 -20.89 14.41 -8.68
N SER A 631 -21.39 15.25 -9.58
CA SER A 631 -21.68 14.82 -10.95
C SER A 631 -20.42 14.27 -11.63
N ASP A 632 -20.58 13.35 -12.58
CA ASP A 632 -19.45 12.81 -13.33
C ASP A 632 -18.70 13.91 -14.09
N ASP A 633 -19.42 14.94 -14.55
CA ASP A 633 -18.86 16.14 -15.17
C ASP A 633 -18.05 16.99 -14.17
N ALA A 634 -18.56 17.21 -12.95
CA ALA A 634 -17.80 17.88 -11.89
C ALA A 634 -16.56 17.08 -11.47
N ARG A 635 -16.62 15.75 -11.47
CA ARG A 635 -15.44 14.89 -11.20
C ARG A 635 -14.39 15.01 -12.30
N ALA A 636 -14.81 14.97 -13.57
CA ALA A 636 -13.92 15.17 -14.70
C ALA A 636 -13.29 16.58 -14.68
N LEU A 637 -14.08 17.59 -14.37
CA LEU A 637 -13.61 18.97 -14.24
C LEU A 637 -12.62 19.15 -13.09
N LEU A 638 -12.87 18.50 -11.95
CA LEU A 638 -11.95 18.50 -10.81
C LEU A 638 -10.60 17.88 -11.20
N GLN A 639 -10.61 16.72 -11.88
CA GLN A 639 -9.39 16.07 -12.39
C GLN A 639 -8.62 16.99 -13.33
N ALA A 640 -9.29 17.62 -14.31
CA ALA A 640 -8.64 18.55 -15.21
C ALA A 640 -8.11 19.79 -14.50
N THR A 641 -8.82 20.30 -13.49
CA THR A 641 -8.39 21.45 -12.68
C THR A 641 -7.12 21.15 -11.90
N PHE A 642 -7.03 19.97 -11.28
CA PHE A 642 -5.80 19.50 -10.63
C PHE A 642 -4.64 19.39 -11.62
N PHE A 643 -4.90 18.85 -12.81
CA PHE A 643 -3.91 18.76 -13.88
C PHE A 643 -3.43 20.15 -14.33
N GLU A 644 -4.32 21.13 -14.55
CA GLU A 644 -3.92 22.50 -14.94
C GLU A 644 -3.00 23.14 -13.91
N ALA A 645 -3.38 23.07 -12.63
CA ALA A 645 -2.54 23.58 -11.56
C ALA A 645 -1.20 22.84 -11.48
N HIS A 646 -1.20 21.52 -11.70
CA HIS A 646 0.02 20.72 -11.66
C HIS A 646 0.94 21.06 -12.84
N ALA A 647 0.38 21.23 -14.03
CA ALA A 647 1.11 21.62 -15.24
C ALA A 647 1.68 23.04 -15.16
N ALA A 648 1.04 23.93 -14.41
CA ALA A 648 1.56 25.26 -14.09
C ALA A 648 2.64 25.25 -12.98
N GLU A 649 2.99 24.09 -12.43
CA GLU A 649 3.88 23.93 -11.26
C GLU A 649 3.38 24.70 -10.02
N GLN A 650 2.06 24.86 -9.89
CA GLN A 650 1.41 25.59 -8.80
C GLN A 650 0.68 24.65 -7.84
N ARG A 651 0.95 24.81 -6.54
CA ARG A 651 0.22 24.10 -5.47
C ARG A 651 -1.16 24.70 -5.19
N ILE A 652 -1.28 26.01 -5.42
CA ILE A 652 -2.53 26.73 -5.26
C ILE A 652 -3.28 26.64 -6.58
N ILE A 653 -4.52 26.17 -6.49
CA ILE A 653 -5.45 26.06 -7.59
C ILE A 653 -6.24 27.36 -7.63
N THR A 654 -6.16 28.09 -8.74
CA THR A 654 -6.80 29.39 -8.90
C THR A 654 -8.03 29.30 -9.78
N GLU A 655 -8.86 30.35 -9.75
CA GLU A 655 -9.97 30.54 -10.70
C GLU A 655 -9.52 30.39 -12.17
N ALA A 656 -8.29 30.82 -12.51
CA ALA A 656 -7.74 30.68 -13.85
C ALA A 656 -7.55 29.21 -14.26
N HIS A 657 -7.10 28.35 -13.35
CA HIS A 657 -6.96 26.91 -13.60
C HIS A 657 -8.32 26.24 -13.80
N LEU A 658 -9.31 26.60 -12.98
CA LEU A 658 -10.69 26.10 -13.14
C LEU A 658 -11.28 26.52 -14.49
N GLY A 659 -11.07 27.78 -14.90
CA GLY A 659 -11.50 28.28 -16.20
C GLY A 659 -10.82 27.58 -17.38
N ALA A 660 -9.51 27.35 -17.30
CA ALA A 660 -8.76 26.60 -18.32
C ALA A 660 -9.26 25.15 -18.45
N ALA A 661 -9.49 24.48 -17.31
CA ALA A 661 -10.05 23.14 -17.27
C ALA A 661 -11.48 23.09 -17.86
N ALA A 662 -12.32 24.08 -17.55
CA ALA A 662 -13.67 24.18 -18.09
C ALA A 662 -13.67 24.40 -19.61
N ALA A 663 -12.80 25.28 -20.11
CA ALA A 663 -12.63 25.48 -21.55
C ALA A 663 -12.17 24.19 -22.25
N ARG A 664 -11.27 23.42 -21.63
CA ARG A 664 -10.76 22.16 -22.17
C ARG A 664 -11.85 21.08 -22.24
N ILE A 665 -12.53 20.80 -21.14
CA ILE A 665 -13.55 19.74 -21.11
C ILE A 665 -14.80 20.18 -21.88
N GLY A 666 -15.08 21.48 -21.95
CA GLY A 666 -16.17 22.05 -22.75
C GLY A 666 -16.11 21.66 -24.24
N ALA A 667 -14.93 21.35 -24.79
CA ALA A 667 -14.80 20.79 -26.13
C ALA A 667 -15.37 19.36 -26.28
N ARG A 668 -15.47 18.60 -25.19
CA ARG A 668 -16.01 17.22 -25.14
C ARG A 668 -17.47 17.16 -24.71
N ILE A 669 -17.86 17.95 -23.69
CA ILE A 669 -19.20 17.88 -23.07
C ILE A 669 -20.07 19.12 -23.34
N GLY A 670 -19.54 20.13 -24.02
CA GLY A 670 -20.19 21.42 -24.25
C GLY A 670 -19.89 22.45 -23.15
N MET A 671 -19.74 23.72 -23.56
CA MET A 671 -19.37 24.82 -22.64
C MET A 671 -20.40 25.07 -21.54
N ALA A 672 -21.69 24.89 -21.82
CA ALA A 672 -22.75 25.08 -20.82
C ALA A 672 -22.68 24.02 -19.69
N ALA A 673 -22.44 22.75 -20.04
CA ALA A 673 -22.27 21.68 -19.06
C ALA A 673 -20.98 21.86 -18.24
N ALA A 674 -19.88 22.25 -18.90
CA ALA A 674 -18.63 22.55 -18.21
C ALA A 674 -18.76 23.72 -17.22
N GLN A 675 -19.52 24.76 -17.57
CA GLN A 675 -19.80 25.87 -16.67
C GLN A 675 -20.68 25.43 -15.48
N GLY A 676 -21.71 24.62 -15.73
CA GLY A 676 -22.55 24.05 -14.66
C GLY A 676 -21.75 23.20 -13.68
N ALA A 677 -20.82 22.38 -14.19
CA ALA A 677 -19.88 21.61 -13.36
C ALA A 677 -18.93 22.52 -12.56
N ALA A 678 -18.47 23.65 -13.13
CA ALA A 678 -17.64 24.61 -12.42
C ALA A 678 -18.40 25.27 -11.27
N ASP A 679 -19.66 25.64 -11.49
CA ASP A 679 -20.52 26.23 -10.47
C ASP A 679 -20.83 25.22 -9.35
N GLU A 680 -21.06 23.95 -9.69
CA GLU A 680 -21.20 22.87 -8.71
C GLU A 680 -19.95 22.71 -7.85
N LEU A 681 -18.75 22.68 -8.46
CA LEU A 681 -17.49 22.61 -7.73
C LEU A 681 -17.28 23.83 -6.83
N ARG A 682 -17.57 25.05 -7.29
CA ARG A 682 -17.50 26.26 -6.45
C ARG A 682 -18.41 26.15 -5.23
N ALA A 683 -19.66 25.71 -5.43
CA ALA A 683 -20.62 25.55 -4.35
C ALA A 683 -20.20 24.46 -3.35
N LEU A 684 -19.64 23.35 -3.85
CA LEU A 684 -19.12 22.27 -3.03
C LEU A 684 -17.90 22.70 -2.21
N VAL A 685 -16.93 23.37 -2.81
CA VAL A 685 -15.73 23.86 -2.10
C VAL A 685 -16.13 24.93 -1.07
N ALA A 686 -17.04 25.84 -1.40
CA ALA A 686 -17.49 26.89 -0.49
C ALA A 686 -18.18 26.38 0.79
N ARG A 687 -18.73 25.16 0.77
CA ARG A 687 -19.39 24.52 1.92
C ARG A 687 -18.55 23.43 2.58
N ASP A 688 -17.25 23.34 2.30
CA ASP A 688 -16.37 22.22 2.69
C ASP A 688 -16.93 20.84 2.29
N GLY A 689 -17.72 20.80 1.22
CA GLY A 689 -18.34 19.60 0.70
C GLY A 689 -17.40 18.72 -0.09
N LEU A 690 -16.14 19.11 -0.33
CA LEU A 690 -15.16 18.31 -1.06
C LEU A 690 -13.91 18.07 -0.19
N PRO A 691 -13.81 16.93 0.52
CA PRO A 691 -12.68 16.66 1.41
C PRO A 691 -11.30 16.60 0.70
N LEU A 692 -11.30 16.51 -0.63
CA LEU A 692 -10.11 16.52 -1.48
C LEU A 692 -9.44 17.88 -1.61
N VAL A 693 -10.18 18.96 -1.37
CA VAL A 693 -9.75 20.34 -1.64
C VAL A 693 -10.16 21.23 -0.48
N ARG A 694 -9.25 22.10 -0.05
CA ARG A 694 -9.53 23.14 0.95
C ARG A 694 -9.63 24.51 0.28
N LEU A 695 -10.61 25.30 0.69
CA LEU A 695 -10.73 26.71 0.27
C LEU A 695 -9.69 27.57 0.99
N LEU A 696 -8.98 28.42 0.25
CA LEU A 696 -8.06 29.43 0.80
C LEU A 696 -8.64 30.83 0.69
N GLU A 697 -9.30 31.13 -0.43
CA GLU A 697 -9.94 32.41 -0.71
C GLU A 697 -11.16 32.19 -1.60
N ALA A 698 -12.29 32.83 -1.28
CA ALA A 698 -13.51 32.65 -2.05
C ALA A 698 -13.56 33.52 -3.32
N LYS A 699 -12.95 34.71 -3.29
CA LYS A 699 -13.00 35.69 -4.39
C LYS A 699 -11.71 36.53 -4.45
N PRO A 700 -10.86 36.36 -5.47
CA PRO A 700 -10.93 35.31 -6.50
C PRO A 700 -10.80 33.92 -5.87
N LEU A 701 -11.37 32.88 -6.50
CA LEU A 701 -11.27 31.52 -5.96
C LEU A 701 -9.81 31.07 -5.91
N GLN A 702 -9.36 30.74 -4.70
CA GLN A 702 -8.11 30.03 -4.46
C GLN A 702 -8.40 28.83 -3.58
N MET A 703 -7.95 27.67 -4.02
CA MET A 703 -8.14 26.41 -3.31
C MET A 703 -6.88 25.55 -3.39
N GLN A 704 -6.78 24.53 -2.55
CA GLN A 704 -5.59 23.69 -2.47
C GLN A 704 -5.97 22.23 -2.26
N ALA A 705 -5.22 21.31 -2.88
CA ALA A 705 -5.33 19.89 -2.56
C ALA A 705 -5.11 19.63 -1.07
N PHE A 706 -5.93 18.76 -0.47
CA PHE A 706 -5.74 18.33 0.93
C PHE A 706 -4.35 17.74 1.17
N HIS A 707 -3.83 17.00 0.19
CA HIS A 707 -2.45 16.56 0.12
C HIS A 707 -1.93 16.70 -1.33
N LEU A 708 -0.67 17.11 -1.51
CA LEU A 708 -0.08 17.35 -2.83
C LEU A 708 -0.19 16.14 -3.76
N SER A 709 -0.05 14.93 -3.21
CA SER A 709 -0.13 13.71 -4.01
C SER A 709 -1.50 13.39 -4.59
N PHE A 710 -2.59 14.02 -4.14
CA PHE A 710 -3.85 13.96 -4.88
C PHE A 710 -3.75 14.70 -6.21
N GLN A 711 -3.10 15.86 -6.22
CA GLN A 711 -2.85 16.61 -7.44
C GLN A 711 -1.94 15.81 -8.39
N GLU A 712 -0.90 15.14 -7.88
CA GLU A 712 -0.03 14.23 -8.65
C GLU A 712 -0.80 13.01 -9.21
N TYR A 713 -1.68 12.43 -8.40
CA TYR A 713 -2.54 11.30 -8.79
C TYR A 713 -3.52 11.69 -9.92
N TYR A 714 -4.23 12.80 -9.80
CA TYR A 714 -5.15 13.26 -10.86
C TYR A 714 -4.41 13.71 -12.12
N ALA A 715 -3.19 14.26 -11.98
CA ALA A 715 -2.34 14.56 -13.13
C ALA A 715 -1.94 13.28 -13.88
N MET A 716 -1.62 12.20 -13.16
CA MET A 716 -1.35 10.87 -13.73
C MET A 716 -2.58 10.31 -14.47
N LEU A 717 -3.79 10.39 -13.89
CA LEU A 717 -5.02 9.98 -14.57
C LEU A 717 -5.28 10.78 -15.85
N ALA A 718 -5.15 12.10 -15.79
CA ALA A 718 -5.37 12.99 -16.94
C ALA A 718 -4.41 12.70 -18.11
N ILE A 719 -3.18 12.26 -17.82
CA ILE A 719 -2.25 11.77 -18.84
C ILE A 719 -2.76 10.46 -19.44
N GLY A 720 -3.18 9.50 -18.61
CA GLY A 720 -3.65 8.17 -19.03
C GLY A 720 -4.91 8.19 -19.91
N ASP A 721 -5.79 9.18 -19.73
CA ASP A 721 -7.08 9.30 -20.44
C ASP A 721 -6.99 9.76 -21.92
N GLY A 722 -5.79 9.77 -22.54
CA GLY A 722 -5.65 9.89 -24.00
C GLY A 722 -4.85 11.07 -24.54
N GLY A 723 -4.02 11.71 -23.72
CA GLY A 723 -2.94 12.56 -24.21
C GLY A 723 -3.32 14.02 -24.48
N VAL A 724 -3.56 14.77 -23.41
CA VAL A 724 -3.51 16.25 -23.47
C VAL A 724 -2.07 16.64 -23.81
N PRO A 725 -1.81 17.35 -24.93
CA PRO A 725 -0.47 17.85 -25.23
C PRO A 725 -0.04 18.75 -24.09
N LEU A 726 1.12 18.48 -23.50
CA LEU A 726 1.74 19.34 -22.50
C LEU A 726 2.62 20.36 -23.26
N PRO A 727 2.12 21.55 -23.64
CA PRO A 727 2.78 22.42 -24.61
C PRO A 727 4.09 23.02 -24.06
N SER A 728 4.24 22.99 -22.74
CA SER A 728 5.40 23.46 -21.98
C SER A 728 5.96 22.40 -21.04
N PHE A 729 5.85 21.10 -21.36
CA PHE A 729 6.41 20.03 -20.52
C PHE A 729 7.93 20.16 -20.41
N ALA A 730 8.38 20.88 -19.39
CA ALA A 730 9.75 20.84 -18.96
C ALA A 730 9.91 19.62 -18.05
N TRP A 731 10.86 18.75 -18.40
CA TRP A 731 11.23 17.62 -17.55
C TRP A 731 11.77 18.14 -16.21
N GLY A 732 10.92 18.18 -15.18
CA GLY A 732 11.22 18.77 -13.86
C GLY A 732 10.72 17.92 -12.70
N VAL A 733 11.40 17.99 -11.55
CA VAL A 733 11.15 17.14 -10.35
C VAL A 733 9.66 17.07 -9.95
N TRP A 734 8.89 18.10 -10.26
CA TRP A 734 7.46 18.21 -10.07
C TRP A 734 6.64 17.02 -10.59
N TRP A 735 7.01 16.43 -11.73
CA TRP A 735 6.26 15.34 -12.37
C TRP A 735 6.70 13.94 -11.90
N THR A 736 7.76 13.85 -11.09
CA THR A 736 8.41 12.57 -10.73
C THR A 736 7.41 11.59 -10.12
N ASN A 737 6.60 12.06 -9.17
CA ASN A 737 5.65 11.22 -8.44
C ASN A 737 4.47 10.78 -9.30
N ALA A 738 3.90 11.67 -10.11
CA ALA A 738 2.81 11.35 -11.03
C ALA A 738 3.23 10.25 -12.02
N VAL A 739 4.42 10.39 -12.62
CA VAL A 739 4.97 9.39 -13.54
C VAL A 739 5.29 8.07 -12.82
N LEU A 740 5.87 8.11 -11.61
CA LEU A 740 6.15 6.91 -10.81
C LEU A 740 4.87 6.15 -10.48
N MET A 741 3.80 6.86 -10.08
CA MET A 741 2.48 6.25 -9.84
C MET A 741 1.95 5.57 -11.11
N GLY A 742 2.06 6.23 -12.27
CA GLY A 742 1.65 5.63 -13.55
C GLY A 742 2.49 4.41 -13.95
N VAL A 743 3.80 4.44 -13.72
CA VAL A 743 4.71 3.30 -13.94
C VAL A 743 4.34 2.10 -13.05
N GLN A 744 3.99 2.37 -11.78
CA GLN A 744 3.57 1.34 -10.83
C GLN A 744 2.19 0.76 -11.15
N ALA A 745 1.22 1.60 -11.53
CA ALA A 745 -0.17 1.20 -11.84
C ALA A 745 -0.26 0.19 -12.99
N GLY A 746 0.66 0.29 -13.96
CA GLY A 746 0.94 -0.75 -14.95
C GLY A 746 0.02 -0.75 -16.17
N GLY A 747 0.67 -0.80 -17.34
CA GLY A 747 0.07 -1.20 -18.62
C GLY A 747 0.22 -0.14 -19.70
N ALA A 748 0.81 -0.54 -20.84
CA ALA A 748 0.99 0.16 -22.12
C ALA A 748 0.19 1.46 -22.32
N VAL A 749 -1.12 1.44 -22.04
CA VAL A 749 -2.07 2.55 -22.17
C VAL A 749 -1.58 3.86 -21.55
N PHE A 750 -1.21 3.87 -20.26
CA PHE A 750 -0.68 5.10 -19.63
C PHE A 750 0.63 5.53 -20.31
N GLY A 751 1.47 4.55 -20.63
CA GLY A 751 2.77 4.76 -21.24
C GLY A 751 2.72 5.41 -22.62
N ASP A 752 1.88 4.86 -23.49
CA ASP A 752 1.64 5.36 -24.84
C ASP A 752 1.01 6.75 -24.79
N ALA A 753 0.04 6.94 -23.89
CA ALA A 753 -0.59 8.23 -23.67
C ALA A 753 0.42 9.27 -23.13
N PHE A 754 1.33 8.88 -22.23
CA PHE A 754 2.39 9.74 -21.72
C PHE A 754 3.40 10.11 -22.80
N VAL A 755 3.90 9.15 -23.57
CA VAL A 755 4.82 9.39 -24.69
C VAL A 755 4.20 10.38 -25.67
N LYS A 756 2.91 10.23 -25.99
CA LYS A 756 2.17 11.14 -26.85
C LYS A 756 1.98 12.53 -26.22
N ALA A 757 1.55 12.60 -24.96
CA ALA A 757 1.30 13.86 -24.24
C ALA A 757 2.56 14.71 -24.07
N ALA A 758 3.68 14.04 -23.74
CA ALA A 758 4.99 14.66 -23.53
C ALA A 758 5.81 14.80 -24.83
N GLN A 759 5.25 14.40 -25.98
CA GLN A 759 5.86 14.50 -27.31
C GLN A 759 7.25 13.84 -27.37
N LEU A 760 7.39 12.66 -26.77
CA LEU A 760 8.64 11.93 -26.72
C LEU A 760 8.91 11.25 -28.06
N PRO A 761 10.18 11.16 -28.51
CA PRO A 761 10.51 10.48 -29.75
C PRO A 761 10.13 8.99 -29.62
N VAL A 762 9.31 8.52 -30.55
CA VAL A 762 8.91 7.12 -30.64
C VAL A 762 10.08 6.33 -31.23
N ALA A 763 10.48 5.22 -30.60
CA ALA A 763 11.53 4.37 -31.13
C ALA A 763 11.03 3.65 -32.39
N GLU A 764 11.48 4.08 -33.57
CA GLU A 764 11.20 3.37 -34.82
C GLU A 764 12.07 2.10 -34.92
N GLY A 765 11.43 0.92 -35.02
CA GLY A 765 12.09 -0.31 -35.45
C GLY A 765 12.62 -1.28 -34.37
N ALA A 766 12.28 -1.13 -33.09
CA ALA A 766 12.69 -2.07 -32.05
C ALA A 766 11.67 -3.20 -31.82
N ALA A 767 12.11 -4.47 -31.86
CA ALA A 767 11.31 -5.64 -31.51
C ALA A 767 11.20 -5.81 -29.97
N VAL A 768 10.60 -4.81 -29.31
CA VAL A 768 10.18 -4.88 -27.90
C VAL A 768 8.69 -5.24 -27.90
N PRO A 769 8.18 -6.05 -26.96
CA PRO A 769 6.73 -6.20 -26.83
C PRO A 769 6.07 -4.82 -26.74
N ASP A 770 5.07 -4.53 -27.58
CA ASP A 770 4.39 -3.22 -27.67
C ASP A 770 4.07 -2.62 -26.28
N LYS A 771 3.79 -3.49 -25.31
CA LYS A 771 3.38 -3.11 -23.95
C LYS A 771 4.44 -2.39 -23.10
N GLU A 772 5.72 -2.47 -23.47
CA GLU A 772 6.85 -2.00 -22.67
C GLU A 772 7.75 -0.96 -23.40
N ALA A 773 7.47 -0.66 -24.68
CA ALA A 773 8.28 0.23 -25.51
C ALA A 773 8.35 1.68 -24.97
N TRP A 774 7.25 2.16 -24.39
CA TRP A 774 7.17 3.50 -23.80
C TRP A 774 8.16 3.70 -22.64
N ARG A 775 8.42 2.66 -21.82
CA ARG A 775 9.34 2.75 -20.67
C ARG A 775 10.76 3.05 -21.12
N LEU A 776 11.19 2.46 -22.24
CA LEU A 776 12.48 2.74 -22.87
C LEU A 776 12.53 4.16 -23.44
N CYS A 777 11.44 4.66 -24.04
CA CYS A 777 11.37 6.04 -24.54
C CYS A 777 11.51 7.07 -23.41
N VAL A 778 10.85 6.83 -22.27
CA VAL A 778 10.99 7.66 -21.06
C VAL A 778 12.43 7.65 -20.53
N LEU A 779 13.02 6.46 -20.39
CA LEU A 779 14.40 6.30 -19.94
C LEU A 779 15.41 7.01 -20.88
N ALA A 780 15.33 6.76 -22.18
CA ALA A 780 16.22 7.37 -23.17
C ALA A 780 16.10 8.89 -23.22
N THR A 781 14.89 9.44 -23.04
CA THR A 781 14.67 10.89 -23.01
C THR A 781 15.24 11.52 -21.74
N LEU A 782 14.96 10.94 -20.56
CA LEU A 782 15.50 11.41 -19.28
C LEU A 782 17.04 11.45 -19.28
N VAL A 783 17.63 10.45 -19.94
CA VAL A 783 19.06 10.31 -20.15
C VAL A 783 19.63 11.39 -21.07
N ARG A 784 19.01 11.61 -22.25
CA ARG A 784 19.46 12.64 -23.21
C ARG A 784 19.38 14.07 -22.65
N LYS A 785 18.46 14.30 -21.71
CA LYS A 785 18.27 15.60 -21.04
C LYS A 785 19.13 15.78 -19.77
N GLY A 786 19.92 14.77 -19.40
CA GLY A 786 20.68 14.74 -18.16
C GLY A 786 19.77 14.36 -16.99
N LEU A 787 19.90 13.13 -16.50
CA LEU A 787 19.00 12.57 -15.48
C LEU A 787 19.23 13.27 -14.12
N PRO A 788 18.25 14.02 -13.56
CA PRO A 788 18.40 14.57 -12.22
C PRO A 788 18.28 13.44 -11.20
N ALA A 789 19.07 13.48 -10.13
CA ALA A 789 19.09 12.42 -9.10
C ALA A 789 17.72 12.14 -8.43
N ALA A 790 16.76 13.07 -8.55
CA ALA A 790 15.38 12.88 -8.11
C ALA A 790 14.62 11.81 -8.92
N TRP A 791 14.98 11.61 -10.20
CA TRP A 791 14.29 10.73 -11.15
C TRP A 791 14.83 9.30 -11.20
N LEU A 792 15.94 9.02 -10.50
CA LEU A 792 16.53 7.69 -10.42
C LEU A 792 15.55 6.59 -9.97
N PRO A 793 14.65 6.81 -8.98
CA PRO A 793 13.64 5.81 -8.60
C PRO A 793 12.68 5.50 -9.75
N THR A 794 12.20 6.51 -10.47
CA THR A 794 11.30 6.35 -11.64
C THR A 794 11.99 5.57 -12.75
N ALA A 795 13.27 5.84 -13.00
CA ALA A 795 14.08 5.10 -13.96
C ALA A 795 14.30 3.63 -13.54
N LEU A 796 14.60 3.39 -12.26
CA LEU A 796 14.80 2.03 -11.72
C LEU A 796 13.51 1.21 -11.70
N GLU A 797 12.36 1.84 -11.40
CA GLU A 797 11.04 1.20 -11.50
C GLU A 797 10.67 0.90 -12.95
N ALA A 798 10.87 1.85 -13.87
CA ALA A 798 10.59 1.63 -15.30
C ALA A 798 11.49 0.54 -15.92
N ALA A 799 12.71 0.35 -15.40
CA ALA A 799 13.62 -0.70 -15.84
C ALA A 799 13.29 -2.10 -15.27
N LYS A 800 12.35 -2.23 -14.32
CA LYS A 800 11.94 -3.54 -13.78
C LYS A 800 11.27 -4.37 -14.88
N GLY A 801 11.83 -5.54 -15.19
CA GLY A 801 11.29 -6.47 -16.20
C GLY A 801 11.92 -6.32 -17.58
N VAL A 802 12.12 -5.08 -18.04
CA VAL A 802 12.64 -4.77 -19.40
C VAL A 802 14.07 -5.28 -19.61
N ALA A 803 14.92 -5.28 -18.59
CA ALA A 803 16.34 -5.66 -18.70
C ALA A 803 16.58 -7.15 -19.05
N ARG A 804 15.68 -8.07 -18.67
CA ARG A 804 15.79 -9.50 -18.98
C ARG A 804 15.40 -9.81 -20.43
N GLU A 805 14.41 -9.12 -20.97
CA GLU A 805 13.95 -9.28 -22.35
C GLU A 805 14.84 -8.52 -23.34
N ALA A 806 15.28 -7.31 -22.99
CA ALA A 806 16.30 -6.58 -23.73
C ALA A 806 17.61 -7.39 -23.87
N ALA A 807 18.00 -8.14 -22.85
CA ALA A 807 19.17 -9.04 -22.91
C ALA A 807 18.96 -10.30 -23.77
N ARG A 808 17.71 -10.75 -23.97
CA ARG A 808 17.36 -11.91 -24.81
C ARG A 808 17.37 -11.56 -26.29
N GLU A 809 16.96 -10.34 -26.64
CA GLU A 809 16.96 -9.83 -28.02
C GLU A 809 18.26 -9.11 -28.43
N ALA A 810 19.06 -8.61 -27.47
CA ALA A 810 20.39 -8.03 -27.72
C ALA A 810 21.42 -9.03 -28.33
N GLY A 811 21.07 -10.32 -28.43
CA GLY A 811 21.82 -11.29 -29.22
C GLY A 811 21.65 -11.15 -30.74
N LYS A 812 20.81 -10.23 -31.25
CA LYS A 812 20.44 -10.18 -32.67
C LYS A 812 20.53 -8.83 -33.39
N LEU A 813 20.71 -7.68 -32.74
CA LEU A 813 20.81 -6.40 -33.47
C LEU A 813 22.04 -5.57 -33.08
N ALA A 814 22.79 -5.18 -34.11
CA ALA A 814 23.76 -4.12 -34.09
C ALA A 814 23.06 -2.74 -34.13
N ALA A 815 23.68 -1.76 -33.45
CA ALA A 815 23.52 -0.30 -33.56
C ALA A 815 22.51 0.45 -32.64
N ALA A 816 23.11 1.39 -31.89
CA ALA A 816 22.68 2.74 -31.51
C ALA A 816 21.85 3.02 -30.23
N ASP A 817 22.54 3.70 -29.30
CA ASP A 817 22.18 4.85 -28.43
C ASP A 817 21.25 4.71 -27.21
N ALA A 818 21.82 4.83 -25.99
CA ALA A 818 21.49 5.87 -24.96
C ALA A 818 21.80 5.49 -23.48
N LEU A 819 22.98 5.87 -22.95
CA LEU A 819 23.32 6.84 -21.87
C LEU A 819 22.61 6.85 -20.46
N VAL A 820 23.08 7.68 -19.49
CA VAL A 820 23.14 7.54 -17.99
C VAL A 820 22.78 8.82 -17.21
N VAL A 821 22.58 8.77 -15.87
CA VAL A 821 23.44 9.30 -14.75
C VAL A 821 22.75 9.67 -13.41
N GLY A 822 23.25 9.11 -12.27
CA GLY A 822 23.58 9.75 -10.96
C GLY A 822 22.46 10.15 -9.95
N LYS A 823 22.63 10.20 -8.60
CA LYS A 823 23.64 9.80 -7.58
C LYS A 823 22.88 9.54 -6.23
N ARG A 824 23.42 8.62 -5.40
CA ARG A 824 23.01 8.13 -4.06
C ARG A 824 22.19 6.82 -4.02
N VAL A 825 22.91 5.78 -3.58
CA VAL A 825 22.50 4.39 -3.32
C VAL A 825 21.91 4.27 -1.90
N LEU A 826 20.79 3.57 -1.75
CA LEU A 826 20.27 3.07 -0.46
C LEU A 826 20.08 1.56 -0.56
N ALA A 827 20.68 0.85 0.40
CA ALA A 827 20.73 -0.61 0.51
C ALA A 827 19.38 -1.20 0.97
N SER A 828 19.05 -2.42 0.51
CA SER A 828 18.18 -3.36 1.25
C SER A 828 18.28 -4.80 0.72
N ASP A 829 18.39 -5.76 1.63
CA ASP A 829 18.38 -7.20 1.39
C ASP A 829 16.99 -7.77 1.07
N VAL A 830 16.92 -8.81 0.21
CA VAL A 830 16.63 -10.23 0.56
C VAL A 830 16.21 -11.00 -0.71
N THR A 831 17.17 -11.72 -1.29
CA THR A 831 17.14 -13.18 -1.63
C THR A 831 18.48 -13.51 -2.28
N TRP A 832 19.46 -13.83 -1.43
CA TRP A 832 20.87 -14.00 -1.75
C TRP A 832 21.24 -15.48 -1.82
N LEU A 833 22.13 -15.86 -2.75
CA LEU A 833 22.94 -17.07 -2.56
C LEU A 833 23.93 -16.78 -1.42
N PRO A 834 24.00 -17.61 -0.36
CA PRO A 834 24.67 -17.21 0.88
C PRO A 834 26.19 -17.24 0.73
N ALA A 835 26.80 -16.05 0.81
CA ALA A 835 28.18 -15.91 1.25
C ALA A 835 28.17 -16.00 2.79
N VAL A 836 28.79 -17.04 3.36
CA VAL A 836 28.88 -17.21 4.81
C VAL A 836 30.14 -16.47 5.28
N VAL A 837 29.96 -15.46 6.13
CA VAL A 837 31.07 -14.80 6.82
C VAL A 837 31.65 -15.79 7.84
N ALA A 838 32.91 -16.18 7.65
CA ALA A 838 33.57 -17.20 8.45
C ALA A 838 34.26 -16.63 9.70
N ARG A 839 34.79 -15.40 9.63
CA ARG A 839 35.43 -14.70 10.75
C ARG A 839 35.45 -13.19 10.55
N VAL A 840 35.37 -12.42 11.65
CA VAL A 840 35.58 -10.97 11.67
C VAL A 840 36.57 -10.63 12.78
N GLU A 841 37.70 -10.01 12.44
CA GLU A 841 38.68 -9.50 13.40
C GLU A 841 39.15 -8.10 12.99
N GLY A 842 38.93 -7.11 13.85
CA GLY A 842 39.26 -5.73 13.55
C GLY A 842 38.52 -5.22 12.30
N ASP A 843 39.30 -4.77 11.31
CA ASP A 843 38.79 -4.24 10.03
C ASP A 843 38.77 -5.30 8.91
N GLU A 844 39.15 -6.55 9.21
CA GLU A 844 39.24 -7.67 8.26
C GLU A 844 38.12 -8.71 8.46
N VAL A 845 37.67 -9.29 7.34
CA VAL A 845 36.57 -10.26 7.24
C VAL A 845 36.97 -11.41 6.32
N ASP A 846 36.72 -12.64 6.76
CA ASP A 846 36.88 -13.86 5.95
C ASP A 846 35.52 -14.31 5.42
N VAL A 847 35.39 -14.55 4.10
CA VAL A 847 34.11 -14.88 3.45
C VAL A 847 34.22 -16.17 2.65
N LYS A 848 33.24 -17.07 2.82
CA LYS A 848 33.14 -18.34 2.12
C LYS A 848 31.86 -18.40 1.29
N ILE A 849 32.01 -18.59 -0.02
CA ILE A 849 30.89 -18.67 -0.99
C ILE A 849 30.81 -20.12 -1.49
N GLN A 850 29.60 -20.68 -1.59
CA GLN A 850 29.44 -22.07 -2.08
C GLN A 850 30.02 -22.23 -3.49
N GLY A 851 30.99 -23.14 -3.65
CA GLY A 851 31.68 -23.42 -4.92
C GLY A 851 33.00 -22.66 -5.14
N TRP A 852 33.46 -21.84 -4.18
CA TRP A 852 34.72 -21.09 -4.24
C TRP A 852 35.56 -21.32 -2.97
N GLU A 853 36.89 -21.17 -3.08
CA GLU A 853 37.79 -21.20 -1.91
C GLU A 853 37.60 -19.97 -1.01
N GLU A 854 37.77 -20.19 0.30
CA GLU A 854 37.61 -19.18 1.36
C GLU A 854 38.64 -18.05 1.20
N LYS A 855 38.17 -16.81 1.01
CA LYS A 855 39.05 -15.64 0.93
C LYS A 855 39.18 -14.99 2.30
N LYS A 856 40.44 -14.88 2.77
CA LYS A 856 40.79 -14.36 4.09
C LYS A 856 41.37 -12.95 4.04
N GLY A 857 41.14 -12.15 5.08
CA GLY A 857 41.74 -10.83 5.28
C GLY A 857 41.12 -9.69 4.45
N LEU A 858 39.81 -9.75 4.14
CA LEU A 858 39.16 -8.70 3.34
C LEU A 858 38.78 -7.49 4.20
N PRO A 859 39.14 -6.24 3.84
CA PRO A 859 38.67 -5.07 4.56
C PRO A 859 37.13 -4.95 4.52
N ARG A 860 36.49 -4.58 5.63
CA ARG A 860 35.02 -4.51 5.81
C ARG A 860 34.26 -3.79 4.69
N THR A 861 34.88 -2.78 4.07
CA THR A 861 34.33 -2.03 2.92
C THR A 861 34.23 -2.84 1.63
N LYS A 862 35.02 -3.91 1.45
CA LYS A 862 34.95 -4.83 0.30
C LYS A 862 33.96 -5.97 0.50
N ALA A 863 33.69 -6.38 1.74
CA ALA A 863 32.70 -7.41 2.06
C ALA A 863 31.24 -6.92 1.89
N LEU A 864 31.00 -5.61 2.05
CA LEU A 864 29.67 -4.99 1.98
C LEU A 864 29.08 -4.83 0.55
N VAL A 865 29.82 -5.19 -0.51
CA VAL A 865 29.59 -4.73 -1.90
C VAL A 865 29.20 -5.85 -2.88
N VAL A 866 28.73 -7.00 -2.36
CA VAL A 866 28.16 -8.09 -3.16
C VAL A 866 26.63 -8.01 -3.13
N ALA A 867 26.07 -6.88 -3.60
CA ALA A 867 24.62 -6.68 -3.51
C ALA A 867 23.97 -5.67 -4.49
N SER A 868 24.06 -5.85 -5.82
CA SER A 868 23.03 -5.32 -6.76
C SER A 868 23.04 -6.00 -8.14
N ASN A 869 22.06 -6.87 -8.44
CA ASN A 869 21.99 -7.60 -9.72
C ASN A 869 21.57 -6.70 -10.91
N ARG A 870 20.77 -5.64 -10.71
CA ARG A 870 20.17 -4.88 -11.83
C ARG A 870 21.04 -3.76 -12.41
N ALA A 871 21.67 -2.94 -11.56
CA ALA A 871 22.57 -1.87 -12.02
C ALA A 871 23.86 -2.42 -12.63
N GLY A 872 24.37 -3.55 -12.11
CA GLY A 872 25.51 -4.24 -12.70
C GLY A 872 25.20 -4.89 -14.06
N ALA A 873 23.96 -5.32 -14.30
CA ALA A 873 23.54 -5.78 -15.62
C ALA A 873 23.56 -4.66 -16.66
N LEU A 874 23.10 -3.46 -16.30
CA LEU A 874 23.16 -2.27 -17.16
C LEU A 874 24.61 -1.86 -17.47
N LEU A 875 25.51 -1.88 -16.47
CA LEU A 875 26.93 -1.60 -16.66
C LEU A 875 27.60 -2.60 -17.63
N ARG A 876 27.25 -3.89 -17.57
CA ARG A 876 27.74 -4.90 -18.52
C ARG A 876 27.29 -4.64 -19.96
N LEU A 877 26.03 -4.23 -20.13
CA LEU A 877 25.47 -3.92 -21.45
C LEU A 877 26.13 -2.66 -22.04
N ALA A 878 26.26 -1.61 -21.24
CA ALA A 878 26.97 -0.38 -21.59
C ALA A 878 28.41 -0.63 -22.05
N ALA A 879 29.13 -1.43 -21.26
CA ALA A 879 30.52 -1.77 -21.53
C ALA A 879 30.67 -2.57 -22.83
N GLY A 880 29.73 -3.48 -23.14
CA GLY A 880 29.72 -4.22 -24.41
C GLY A 880 29.32 -3.36 -25.61
N ALA A 881 28.44 -2.38 -25.41
CA ALA A 881 27.93 -1.48 -26.45
C ALA A 881 28.91 -0.36 -26.84
N GLY A 882 29.88 -0.02 -25.99
CA GLY A 882 30.87 1.02 -26.28
C GLY A 882 30.46 2.44 -25.86
N ASP A 883 29.42 2.57 -25.05
CA ASP A 883 28.94 3.86 -24.56
C ASP A 883 29.79 4.31 -23.36
N ALA A 884 30.88 5.03 -23.66
CA ALA A 884 31.86 5.46 -22.67
C ALA A 884 31.26 6.42 -21.64
N ALA A 885 30.38 7.32 -22.06
CA ALA A 885 29.76 8.28 -21.16
C ALA A 885 28.73 7.61 -20.23
N LEU A 886 28.08 6.50 -20.66
CA LEU A 886 27.24 5.66 -19.79
C LEU A 886 28.10 4.95 -18.73
N VAL A 887 29.19 4.32 -19.15
CA VAL A 887 30.08 3.61 -18.23
C VAL A 887 30.68 4.54 -17.18
N GLU A 888 31.27 5.68 -17.57
CA GLU A 888 31.88 6.62 -16.62
C GLU A 888 30.87 7.09 -15.57
N ALA A 889 29.67 7.41 -16.01
CA ALA A 889 28.67 7.97 -15.13
C ALA A 889 27.96 6.93 -14.23
N LEU A 890 27.94 5.65 -14.61
CA LEU A 890 27.54 4.53 -13.74
C LEU A 890 28.63 4.25 -12.68
N LEU A 891 29.90 4.31 -13.07
CA LEU A 891 31.03 4.13 -12.15
C LEU A 891 31.11 5.27 -11.13
N ASP A 892 30.81 6.51 -11.55
CA ASP A 892 30.73 7.67 -10.65
C ASP A 892 29.47 7.69 -9.78
N ALA A 893 28.44 6.92 -10.13
CA ALA A 893 27.28 6.65 -9.29
C ALA A 893 27.51 5.51 -8.26
N GLY A 894 28.71 4.90 -8.25
CA GLY A 894 29.09 3.85 -7.31
C GLY A 894 28.60 2.45 -7.69
N VAL A 895 28.22 2.22 -8.95
CA VAL A 895 27.84 0.89 -9.45
C VAL A 895 29.08 -0.01 -9.48
N ASN A 896 28.96 -1.22 -8.92
CA ASN A 896 30.08 -2.15 -8.80
C ASN A 896 30.59 -2.62 -10.18
N PRO A 897 31.86 -2.35 -10.56
CA PRO A 897 32.44 -2.78 -11.84
C PRO A 897 32.70 -4.29 -11.94
N LEU A 898 32.51 -5.05 -10.87
CA LEU A 898 32.82 -6.48 -10.76
C LEU A 898 31.60 -7.39 -10.97
N VAL A 899 30.44 -6.84 -11.32
CA VAL A 899 29.20 -7.64 -11.43
C VAL A 899 29.24 -8.54 -12.67
N ALA A 900 29.40 -9.83 -12.47
CA ALA A 900 29.46 -10.82 -13.53
C ALA A 900 28.06 -11.32 -13.97
N ASP A 901 27.95 -11.86 -15.19
CA ASP A 901 26.76 -12.56 -15.67
C ASP A 901 26.76 -14.06 -15.28
N GLU A 902 25.74 -14.80 -15.72
CA GLU A 902 25.63 -16.26 -15.46
C GLU A 902 26.79 -17.07 -16.06
N ARG A 903 27.62 -16.48 -16.93
CA ARG A 903 28.83 -17.08 -17.48
C ARG A 903 30.10 -16.48 -16.87
N VAL A 904 29.97 -15.75 -15.76
CA VAL A 904 31.06 -15.06 -15.06
C VAL A 904 31.73 -13.98 -15.95
N ASN A 905 31.03 -13.43 -16.96
CA ASN A 905 31.56 -12.30 -17.71
C ASN A 905 31.29 -10.99 -16.97
N THR A 906 32.36 -10.31 -16.57
CA THR A 906 32.32 -8.95 -16.00
C THR A 906 32.15 -7.88 -17.09
N PRO A 907 31.83 -6.62 -16.73
CA PRO A 907 31.83 -5.49 -17.66
C PRO A 907 33.14 -5.38 -18.46
N LEU A 908 34.28 -5.73 -17.85
CA LEU A 908 35.59 -5.71 -18.51
C LEU A 908 35.69 -6.76 -19.63
N HIS A 909 35.15 -7.97 -19.44
CA HIS A 909 35.09 -9.01 -20.49
C HIS A 909 34.24 -8.54 -21.68
N ARG A 910 33.11 -7.86 -21.43
CA ARG A 910 32.22 -7.34 -22.47
C ARG A 910 32.87 -6.19 -23.25
N ALA A 911 33.50 -5.24 -22.56
CA ALA A 911 34.26 -4.16 -23.20
C ALA A 911 35.44 -4.69 -24.03
N ALA A 912 36.13 -5.71 -23.52
CA ALA A 912 37.25 -6.33 -24.20
C ALA A 912 36.85 -7.10 -25.46
N ALA A 913 35.69 -7.79 -25.44
CA ALA A 913 35.12 -8.42 -26.63
C ALA A 913 34.76 -7.40 -27.72
N GLY A 914 34.25 -6.22 -27.31
CA GLY A 914 33.85 -5.13 -28.22
C GLY A 914 34.98 -4.23 -28.71
N GLY A 915 36.19 -4.32 -28.14
CA GLY A 915 37.34 -3.51 -28.55
C GLY A 915 37.39 -2.10 -27.93
N HIS A 916 36.60 -1.83 -26.88
CA HIS A 916 36.40 -0.49 -26.34
C HIS A 916 37.51 -0.05 -25.37
N VAL A 917 38.66 0.37 -25.91
CA VAL A 917 39.89 0.70 -25.15
C VAL A 917 39.67 1.73 -24.03
N ALA A 918 38.92 2.80 -24.27
CA ALA A 918 38.65 3.85 -23.27
C ALA A 918 37.86 3.31 -22.07
N ILE A 919 36.86 2.47 -22.34
CA ILE A 919 36.02 1.81 -21.33
C ILE A 919 36.83 0.79 -20.52
N CYS A 920 37.64 -0.03 -21.19
CA CYS A 920 38.56 -0.96 -20.52
C CYS A 920 39.49 -0.22 -19.54
N ARG A 921 40.01 0.95 -19.93
CA ARG A 921 40.86 1.78 -19.08
C ARG A 921 40.09 2.35 -17.88
N ALA A 922 38.88 2.87 -18.09
CA ALA A 922 38.03 3.40 -17.02
C ALA A 922 37.63 2.31 -15.99
N LEU A 923 37.30 1.10 -16.46
CA LEU A 923 36.95 -0.02 -15.60
C LEU A 923 38.14 -0.52 -14.76
N VAL A 924 39.33 -0.65 -15.37
CA VAL A 924 40.56 -1.02 -14.65
C VAL A 924 40.95 0.05 -13.62
N ALA A 925 40.83 1.33 -13.98
CA ALA A 925 41.11 2.44 -13.06
C ALA A 925 40.18 2.45 -11.83
N LYS A 926 38.96 1.90 -11.96
CA LYS A 926 37.99 1.72 -10.85
C LYS A 926 38.07 0.34 -10.18
N GLY A 927 39.14 -0.42 -10.43
CA GLY A 927 39.47 -1.64 -9.69
C GLY A 927 38.99 -2.96 -10.31
N ALA A 928 38.60 -2.99 -11.59
CA ALA A 928 38.33 -4.25 -12.29
C ALA A 928 39.62 -5.07 -12.49
N ASP A 929 39.59 -6.36 -12.14
CA ASP A 929 40.73 -7.28 -12.29
C ASP A 929 40.83 -7.78 -13.75
N LYS A 930 41.97 -7.50 -14.38
CA LYS A 930 42.25 -7.90 -15.77
C LYS A 930 42.59 -9.40 -15.91
N GLU A 931 42.94 -10.06 -14.81
CA GLU A 931 43.30 -11.49 -14.76
C GLU A 931 42.10 -12.39 -14.39
N GLU A 932 40.98 -11.79 -14.01
CA GLU A 932 39.76 -12.52 -13.66
C GLU A 932 39.27 -13.36 -14.85
N ARG A 933 38.92 -14.62 -14.59
CA ARG A 933 38.55 -15.58 -15.63
C ARG A 933 37.06 -15.88 -15.62
N ASN A 934 36.44 -15.83 -16.79
CA ASN A 934 35.06 -16.24 -16.97
C ASN A 934 34.89 -17.78 -16.93
N MET A 935 33.66 -18.29 -17.09
CA MET A 935 33.38 -19.74 -17.10
C MET A 935 34.09 -20.51 -18.23
N GLN A 936 34.56 -19.82 -19.28
CA GLN A 936 35.37 -20.42 -20.35
C GLN A 936 36.88 -20.38 -20.02
N ASN A 937 37.26 -20.04 -18.78
CA ASN A 937 38.64 -19.90 -18.32
C ASN A 937 39.42 -18.82 -19.10
N GLN A 938 38.71 -17.81 -19.62
CA GLN A 938 39.29 -16.71 -20.41
C GLN A 938 39.37 -15.45 -19.55
N SER A 939 40.54 -14.79 -19.53
CA SER A 939 40.69 -13.42 -19.04
C SER A 939 40.15 -12.41 -20.05
N ALA A 940 39.97 -11.15 -19.64
CA ALA A 940 39.60 -10.07 -20.55
C ALA A 940 40.57 -9.94 -21.75
N ALA A 941 41.88 -10.16 -21.53
CA ALA A 941 42.88 -10.20 -22.60
C ALA A 941 42.69 -11.38 -23.55
N ASN A 942 42.35 -12.57 -23.03
CA ASN A 942 42.04 -13.75 -23.86
C ASN A 942 40.79 -13.54 -24.70
N VAL A 943 39.75 -12.91 -24.12
CA VAL A 943 38.52 -12.56 -24.85
C VAL A 943 38.83 -11.55 -25.97
N ALA A 944 39.60 -10.50 -25.69
CA ALA A 944 40.04 -9.54 -26.70
C ALA A 944 40.85 -10.21 -27.82
N ARG A 945 41.76 -11.13 -27.47
CA ARG A 945 42.59 -11.88 -28.43
C ARG A 945 41.73 -12.75 -29.35
N ASN A 946 40.78 -13.48 -28.78
CA ASN A 946 39.86 -14.33 -29.55
C ASN A 946 38.92 -13.50 -30.44
N ALA A 947 38.53 -12.31 -29.99
CA ALA A 947 37.74 -11.34 -30.76
C ALA A 947 38.59 -10.48 -31.72
N LYS A 948 39.91 -10.73 -31.84
CA LYS A 948 40.85 -9.98 -32.70
C LYS A 948 40.95 -8.48 -32.38
N GLN A 949 40.72 -8.09 -31.12
CA GLN A 949 40.78 -6.71 -30.63
C GLN A 949 42.19 -6.34 -30.15
N HIS A 950 43.11 -6.15 -31.11
CA HIS A 950 44.55 -5.97 -30.87
C HIS A 950 44.88 -4.75 -29.99
N ALA A 951 44.12 -3.66 -30.10
CA ALA A 951 44.32 -2.46 -29.29
C ALA A 951 44.03 -2.69 -27.79
N VAL A 952 43.05 -3.54 -27.47
CA VAL A 952 42.74 -3.93 -26.09
C VAL A 952 43.74 -4.96 -25.57
N VAL A 953 44.22 -5.88 -26.43
CA VAL A 953 45.31 -6.80 -26.06
C VAL A 953 46.56 -6.02 -25.69
N ARG A 954 46.96 -5.01 -26.49
CA ARG A 954 48.10 -4.13 -26.18
C ARG A 954 47.89 -3.28 -24.93
N LEU A 955 46.65 -2.92 -24.59
CA LEU A 955 46.34 -2.24 -23.33
C LEU A 955 46.66 -3.11 -22.10
N PHE A 956 46.39 -4.42 -22.18
CA PHE A 956 46.61 -5.34 -21.06
C PHE A 956 48.00 -5.99 -21.05
N GLU A 957 48.59 -6.19 -22.23
CA GLU A 957 49.89 -6.83 -22.51
C GLU A 957 50.70 -6.01 -23.55
N PRO A 958 51.33 -4.88 -23.17
CA PRO A 958 52.15 -4.09 -24.09
C PRO A 958 53.41 -4.85 -24.55
N THR A 959 53.76 -4.78 -25.85
CA THR A 959 54.94 -5.46 -26.42
C THR A 959 56.25 -4.72 -26.09
N LEU A 960 57.40 -5.40 -26.25
CA LEU A 960 58.72 -4.82 -26.00
C LEU A 960 59.01 -3.62 -26.93
N SER A 961 58.59 -3.69 -28.19
CA SER A 961 58.79 -2.61 -29.17
C SER A 961 57.99 -1.34 -28.83
N ASP A 962 56.83 -1.47 -28.17
CA ASP A 962 56.00 -0.35 -27.74
C ASP A 962 56.63 0.53 -26.66
N ARG A 963 57.62 -0.01 -25.93
CA ARG A 963 58.34 0.73 -24.89
C ARG A 963 59.46 1.59 -25.45
N GLU A 964 60.14 1.15 -26.51
CA GLU A 964 61.27 1.87 -27.11
C GLU A 964 60.88 2.77 -28.28
N PHE A 965 59.92 2.36 -29.10
CA PHE A 965 59.57 3.04 -30.36
C PHE A 965 58.29 3.87 -30.22
N THR A 966 58.29 4.81 -29.29
CA THR A 966 57.23 5.82 -29.16
C THR A 966 57.25 6.81 -30.32
N ASP A 967 56.14 7.51 -30.57
CA ASP A 967 56.07 8.54 -31.61
C ASP A 967 57.15 9.63 -31.38
N GLU A 968 57.37 10.01 -30.13
CA GLU A 968 58.39 10.99 -29.74
C GLU A 968 59.82 10.48 -30.03
N ALA A 969 60.11 9.21 -29.69
CA ALA A 969 61.42 8.60 -29.96
C ALA A 969 61.68 8.46 -31.47
N CYS A 970 60.67 8.07 -32.26
CA CYS A 970 60.78 7.92 -33.71
C CYS A 970 60.97 9.25 -34.45
N MET A 971 60.64 10.38 -33.82
CA MET A 971 60.70 11.71 -34.42
C MET A 971 61.85 12.57 -33.86
N ARG A 972 62.70 11.99 -33.00
CA ARG A 972 63.72 12.69 -32.22
C ARG A 972 64.82 13.32 -33.05
N THR A 973 65.24 12.68 -34.15
CA THR A 973 66.25 13.21 -35.06
C THR A 973 65.66 13.45 -36.45
N GLU A 974 66.28 14.35 -37.22
CA GLU A 974 65.83 14.68 -38.57
C GLU A 974 65.80 13.45 -39.49
N ARG A 975 66.78 12.55 -39.36
CA ARG A 975 66.84 11.30 -40.12
C ARG A 975 65.78 10.28 -39.70
N LEU A 976 65.54 10.09 -38.38
CA LEU A 976 64.49 9.19 -37.90
C LEU A 976 63.09 9.69 -38.31
N ARG A 977 62.88 11.02 -38.27
CA ARG A 977 61.68 11.67 -38.80
C ARG A 977 61.50 11.44 -40.29
N ALA A 978 62.56 11.63 -41.08
CA ALA A 978 62.54 11.36 -42.52
C ALA A 978 62.22 9.89 -42.81
N ALA A 979 62.76 8.97 -42.01
CA ALA A 979 62.46 7.53 -42.11
C ALA A 979 61.02 7.19 -41.74
N ALA A 980 60.47 7.85 -40.71
CA ALA A 980 59.08 7.65 -40.29
C ALA A 980 58.06 8.18 -41.32
N THR A 981 58.41 9.27 -42.01
CA THR A 981 57.55 9.99 -42.95
C THR A 981 57.77 9.63 -44.42
N GLY A 982 58.87 8.92 -44.75
CA GLY A 982 59.20 8.52 -46.11
C GLY A 982 59.93 9.56 -46.96
N ASP A 983 60.53 10.59 -46.34
CA ASP A 983 61.26 11.65 -47.06
C ASP A 983 62.64 11.18 -47.55
N LEU A 984 62.67 10.72 -48.80
CA LEU A 984 63.86 10.14 -49.45
C LEU A 984 65.01 11.14 -49.68
N ALA A 985 64.73 12.44 -49.78
CA ALA A 985 65.74 13.46 -50.06
C ALA A 985 66.60 13.79 -48.83
N THR A 986 65.98 13.73 -47.66
CA THR A 986 66.62 13.97 -46.36
C THR A 986 67.36 12.71 -45.87
N LEU A 987 66.84 11.52 -46.20
CA LEU A 987 67.54 10.24 -45.96
C LEU A 987 68.85 10.08 -46.74
N ALA A 988 69.08 10.80 -47.83
CA ALA A 988 70.33 10.69 -48.59
C ALA A 988 71.50 11.53 -48.01
N ARG A 989 71.21 12.52 -47.14
CA ARG A 989 72.18 13.56 -46.73
C ARG A 989 72.59 13.52 -45.26
N THR A 990 72.09 12.56 -44.50
CA THR A 990 72.27 12.45 -43.04
C THR A 990 72.89 11.10 -42.68
N GLN A 991 73.58 11.00 -41.54
CA GLN A 991 74.17 9.73 -41.04
C GLN A 991 73.42 9.26 -39.78
N ASP A 992 73.43 7.94 -39.53
CA ASP A 992 72.81 7.38 -38.34
C ASP A 992 73.60 7.77 -37.07
N ALA A 993 72.87 8.18 -36.03
CA ALA A 993 73.44 8.48 -34.72
C ALA A 993 72.57 7.84 -33.62
N GLY A 994 73.08 6.78 -32.99
CA GLY A 994 72.46 6.11 -31.85
C GLY A 994 72.12 4.63 -32.08
N ARG A 995 71.64 3.96 -31.03
CA ARG A 995 71.21 2.55 -31.06
C ARG A 995 69.92 2.32 -31.86
N MET A 996 69.12 3.38 -32.05
CA MET A 996 67.89 3.39 -32.83
C MET A 996 68.20 3.80 -34.28
N THR A 997 68.02 2.92 -35.26
CA THR A 997 68.39 3.23 -36.66
C THR A 997 67.19 3.72 -37.48
N ALA A 998 67.49 4.50 -38.53
CA ALA A 998 66.48 4.93 -39.50
C ALA A 998 65.77 3.73 -40.16
N LEU A 999 66.49 2.62 -40.35
CA LEU A 999 65.94 1.39 -40.90
C LEU A 999 64.90 0.74 -39.98
N MET A 1000 65.14 0.70 -38.66
CA MET A 1000 64.17 0.18 -37.69
C MET A 1000 62.88 1.01 -37.65
N VAL A 1001 63.01 2.34 -37.70
CA VAL A 1001 61.85 3.25 -37.71
C VAL A 1001 61.06 3.13 -39.01
N ALA A 1002 61.73 3.04 -40.16
CA ALA A 1002 61.07 2.82 -41.44
C ALA A 1002 60.33 1.47 -41.49
N SER A 1003 60.93 0.40 -40.93
CA SER A 1003 60.30 -0.92 -40.79
C SER A 1003 59.03 -0.87 -39.95
N ARG A 1004 59.09 -0.24 -38.77
CA ARG A 1004 57.92 -0.09 -37.88
C ARG A 1004 56.80 0.73 -38.54
N ARG A 1005 57.15 1.75 -39.32
CA ARG A 1005 56.18 2.62 -40.03
C ARG A 1005 55.75 2.08 -41.40
N LYS A 1006 56.21 0.88 -41.78
CA LYS A 1006 55.90 0.23 -43.07
C LYS A 1006 56.29 1.07 -44.30
N GLN A 1007 57.36 1.86 -44.20
CA GLN A 1007 57.78 2.79 -45.26
C GLN A 1007 58.70 2.10 -46.28
N LEU A 1008 58.13 1.32 -47.20
CA LEU A 1008 58.89 0.50 -48.16
C LEU A 1008 59.88 1.32 -49.01
N ALA A 1009 59.47 2.49 -49.52
CA ALA A 1009 60.34 3.33 -50.36
C ALA A 1009 61.56 3.87 -49.58
N ALA A 1010 61.37 4.22 -48.31
CA ALA A 1010 62.46 4.62 -47.43
C ALA A 1010 63.40 3.45 -47.14
N ILE A 1011 62.87 2.23 -47.00
CA ILE A 1011 63.67 1.02 -46.79
C ILE A 1011 64.51 0.69 -48.01
N VAL A 1012 63.96 0.73 -49.23
CA VAL A 1012 64.73 0.54 -50.47
C VAL A 1012 65.90 1.53 -50.52
N LYS A 1013 65.61 2.81 -50.29
CA LYS A 1013 66.60 3.91 -50.31
C LYS A 1013 67.68 3.73 -49.24
N LEU A 1014 67.29 3.33 -48.02
CA LEU A 1014 68.21 3.11 -46.92
C LEU A 1014 69.12 1.91 -47.21
N LEU A 1015 68.59 0.84 -47.79
CA LEU A 1015 69.33 -0.38 -48.11
C LEU A 1015 70.40 -0.17 -49.19
N GLU A 1016 70.18 0.74 -50.16
CA GLU A 1016 71.20 1.13 -51.16
C GLU A 1016 72.49 1.70 -50.54
N SER A 1017 72.39 2.27 -49.34
CA SER A 1017 73.50 2.90 -48.60
C SER A 1017 73.90 2.15 -47.33
N SER A 1018 73.25 1.01 -47.05
CA SER A 1018 73.45 0.24 -45.82
C SER A 1018 74.61 -0.75 -45.93
N ASN A 1019 75.26 -1.04 -44.79
CA ASN A 1019 76.21 -2.15 -44.66
C ASN A 1019 75.64 -3.23 -43.72
N ALA A 1020 76.31 -4.39 -43.63
CA ALA A 1020 75.86 -5.51 -42.79
C ALA A 1020 75.68 -5.14 -41.30
N SER A 1021 76.46 -4.18 -40.79
CA SER A 1021 76.35 -3.72 -39.39
C SER A 1021 75.09 -2.89 -39.13
N THR A 1022 74.60 -2.13 -40.11
CA THR A 1022 73.37 -1.34 -40.00
C THR A 1022 72.11 -2.17 -40.26
N LEU A 1023 72.19 -3.19 -41.12
CA LEU A 1023 71.08 -4.07 -41.46
C LEU A 1023 70.62 -4.91 -40.25
N ASN A 1024 71.59 -5.37 -39.47
CA ASN A 1024 71.40 -6.24 -38.29
C ASN A 1024 71.64 -5.52 -36.96
N ALA A 1025 71.63 -4.18 -36.96
CA ALA A 1025 71.71 -3.41 -35.73
C ALA A 1025 70.55 -3.79 -34.79
N GLN A 1026 70.80 -3.76 -33.49
CA GLN A 1026 69.81 -4.02 -32.44
C GLN A 1026 69.59 -2.77 -31.59
N SER A 1027 68.33 -2.53 -31.22
CA SER A 1027 67.96 -1.50 -30.23
C SER A 1027 68.48 -1.86 -28.83
N ALA A 1028 68.20 -1.03 -27.80
CA ALA A 1028 68.67 -1.34 -26.44
C ALA A 1028 67.98 -2.59 -25.86
N GLU A 1029 66.78 -2.92 -26.31
CA GLU A 1029 66.05 -4.16 -25.99
C GLU A 1029 66.25 -5.28 -27.04
N GLY A 1030 67.22 -5.16 -27.95
CA GLY A 1030 67.58 -6.24 -28.88
C GLY A 1030 66.73 -6.32 -30.17
N CYS A 1031 65.81 -5.38 -30.41
CA CYS A 1031 64.93 -5.42 -31.59
C CYS A 1031 65.70 -5.05 -32.88
N THR A 1032 65.54 -5.84 -33.94
CA THR A 1032 66.10 -5.56 -35.27
C THR A 1032 65.06 -4.95 -36.22
N ALA A 1033 65.51 -4.35 -37.32
CA ALA A 1033 64.60 -3.85 -38.36
C ALA A 1033 63.74 -4.97 -38.99
N LEU A 1034 64.27 -6.20 -39.06
CA LEU A 1034 63.55 -7.38 -39.53
C LEU A 1034 62.46 -7.82 -38.54
N TYR A 1035 62.77 -7.85 -37.24
CA TYR A 1035 61.81 -8.16 -36.18
C TYR A 1035 60.61 -7.20 -36.21
N LEU A 1036 60.87 -5.89 -36.31
CA LEU A 1036 59.82 -4.86 -36.31
C LEU A 1036 58.94 -4.94 -37.55
N ALA A 1037 59.51 -5.25 -38.71
CA ALA A 1037 58.75 -5.47 -39.94
C ALA A 1037 57.84 -6.70 -39.84
N ALA A 1038 58.31 -7.77 -39.19
CA ALA A 1038 57.54 -8.99 -38.95
C ALA A 1038 56.42 -8.77 -37.91
N GLU A 1039 56.69 -8.07 -36.80
CA GLU A 1039 55.69 -7.73 -35.77
C GLU A 1039 54.54 -6.91 -36.37
N GLU A 1040 54.87 -5.96 -37.24
CA GLU A 1040 53.90 -5.11 -37.91
C GLU A 1040 53.21 -5.81 -39.10
N GLY A 1041 53.63 -7.01 -39.48
CA GLY A 1041 53.08 -7.76 -40.62
C GLY A 1041 53.38 -7.13 -41.98
N ALA A 1042 54.50 -6.43 -42.12
CA ALA A 1042 54.93 -5.77 -43.36
C ALA A 1042 55.68 -6.74 -44.28
N GLU A 1043 54.97 -7.70 -44.84
CA GLU A 1043 55.54 -8.79 -45.66
C GLU A 1043 56.51 -8.34 -46.78
N PRO A 1044 56.21 -7.27 -47.57
CA PRO A 1044 57.13 -6.81 -48.61
C PRO A 1044 58.47 -6.31 -48.04
N ILE A 1045 58.43 -5.71 -46.85
CA ILE A 1045 59.62 -5.20 -46.16
C ILE A 1045 60.43 -6.35 -45.59
N VAL A 1046 59.76 -7.34 -44.98
CA VAL A 1046 60.40 -8.56 -44.48
C VAL A 1046 61.15 -9.28 -45.61
N GLN A 1047 60.50 -9.49 -46.75
CA GLN A 1047 61.13 -10.11 -47.92
C GLN A 1047 62.34 -9.32 -48.41
N GLN A 1048 62.22 -7.99 -48.46
CA GLN A 1048 63.31 -7.14 -48.94
C GLN A 1048 64.52 -7.12 -47.99
N LEU A 1049 64.29 -7.08 -46.68
CA LEU A 1049 65.34 -7.17 -45.67
C LEU A 1049 66.05 -8.54 -45.71
N LEU A 1050 65.29 -9.63 -45.84
CA LEU A 1050 65.85 -10.98 -45.99
C LEU A 1050 66.67 -11.15 -47.27
N THR A 1051 66.20 -10.58 -48.40
CA THR A 1051 66.91 -10.64 -49.69
C THR A 1051 68.26 -9.92 -49.63
N GLN A 1052 68.38 -8.89 -48.79
CA GLN A 1052 69.63 -8.16 -48.55
C GLN A 1052 70.51 -8.80 -47.45
N GLY A 1053 70.14 -9.97 -46.94
CA GLY A 1053 70.94 -10.74 -45.99
C GLY A 1053 70.73 -10.37 -44.51
N ALA A 1054 69.55 -9.85 -44.14
CA ALA A 1054 69.21 -9.63 -42.74
C ALA A 1054 69.17 -10.96 -41.97
N ASP A 1055 69.78 -10.99 -40.79
CA ASP A 1055 69.91 -12.20 -39.99
C ASP A 1055 68.64 -12.47 -39.19
N ALA A 1056 67.89 -13.49 -39.60
CA ALA A 1056 66.68 -13.93 -38.93
C ALA A 1056 66.94 -14.62 -37.58
N ALA A 1057 68.19 -14.98 -37.27
CA ALA A 1057 68.55 -15.64 -36.01
C ALA A 1057 68.73 -14.66 -34.84
N LEU A 1058 68.75 -13.35 -35.09
CA LEU A 1058 68.89 -12.33 -34.05
C LEU A 1058 67.57 -12.18 -33.27
N ALA A 1059 67.56 -12.66 -32.03
CA ALA A 1059 66.45 -12.54 -31.09
C ALA A 1059 66.58 -11.29 -30.21
N ASP A 1060 65.45 -10.84 -29.66
CA ASP A 1060 65.40 -9.81 -28.61
C ASP A 1060 66.15 -10.25 -27.34
N SER A 1061 66.40 -9.30 -26.42
CA SER A 1061 67.11 -9.52 -25.15
C SER A 1061 66.49 -10.61 -24.26
N ASP A 1062 65.21 -10.94 -24.49
CA ASP A 1062 64.46 -11.98 -23.77
C ASP A 1062 64.62 -13.39 -24.39
N GLY A 1063 65.34 -13.55 -25.49
CA GLY A 1063 65.73 -14.83 -26.10
C GLY A 1063 64.55 -15.72 -26.56
N LYS A 1064 63.34 -15.17 -26.65
CA LYS A 1064 62.10 -15.96 -26.79
C LYS A 1064 61.44 -15.88 -28.15
N ARG A 1065 61.78 -14.93 -29.02
CA ARG A 1065 61.09 -14.73 -30.32
C ARG A 1065 62.05 -14.20 -31.39
N GLY A 1066 62.55 -15.08 -32.25
CA GLY A 1066 63.04 -14.65 -33.57
C GLY A 1066 61.86 -14.22 -34.45
N PRO A 1067 62.09 -13.45 -35.53
CA PRO A 1067 61.08 -13.21 -36.56
C PRO A 1067 60.56 -14.57 -37.06
N LYS A 1068 59.26 -14.84 -36.86
CA LYS A 1068 58.61 -16.07 -37.35
C LYS A 1068 58.02 -15.87 -38.73
#